data_AF-A0A157LFB4-F1
#
_entry.id   AF-A0A157LFB4-F1
#
_cell.length_a   1.000
_cell.length_b   1.000
_cell.length_c   1.000
_cell.angle_alpha   90.00
_cell.angle_beta   90.00
_cell.angle_gamma   90.00
#
_symmetry.space_group_name_H-M   'P 1'
#
loop_
_entity.id
_entity.type
_entity.pdbx_description
1 polymer ?
#
loop_
_entity_poly.entity_id
_entity_poly.type
_entity_poly.pdbx_seq_one_letter_code
_entity_poly.pdbx_strand_id
1 'polypeptide(L)'
;MRNVKTETFSLDIPDVFEAVRPMWESIRAEHETGDDTVMISAGLADQTHLRKHPGATLIDRFRAFCADRRGPATFTSDRPIQVGDHAGHVITANAETGYAFYFAIVPIEGGYHYELTGDCLVSQQDTYFPLFEQTLLTLRCFGDPVPALAAQRRAIDAMFADDDEEEDEDDIVAELAPPFEIPQDGQDYLFVDATRFDILADTACSVHTYSDTGDGLTLDLKARAIGYDAQACAHILNDYQDGEVYLRFTMKGIYHPDAPTGRYAIVNDSEASYTVSVWKGGFHYSLSLHGELVLKDGWAGFSGYFQGFSSDKRYPVGFGLRLPVADIDWSHYAFGSLEELLRAPADLPRHAQLTDPGPLPDALYRYRALETLTLRYTTPETAQALPAIPDALSGLTRLRSLALTGIEAVTTLADSLGALTELQWLFITGSRAAKVPDGLLALPKLVHCTLSDNALQSLPEAGYSPVLGSLSLANNQLQTIPAALTQLPNLRTLDLQSNPLSSLPEGLERIENLQLELEKKLALLDYEYRGADGGGTVPVDEAIFLARNDRASKAMLDEALAGPQWQAYRTGLDAIALHAVALCTTDPDDYGTPGNTRFGGLPDLPAGMDYPTLTTYQGETKGWQFIAQLDCAALAPYQDYLPRTGTLYFFIDDQESVGARVLFHEGPASALRSAAGLDIAEDFIGDERGIYRPYRAQAARQASVPHFYSDEGYCTGEAEPLEPLHELFDQTEALRESLSQACDVTPAHAINSYVFKQHDTPQIEAAHRLRGRPEDFMVLLRVSSDERPGFCFWDAGEIYFVIHKSDLAKRDFSNVHCGLESS
;
A
#
# COMPACT_ATOMS: atom_id res chain seq x y z
N MET A 1 -4.32 49.45 2.78
CA MET A 1 -4.46 48.16 3.46
C MET A 1 -5.92 47.91 3.72
N ARG A 2 -6.36 46.66 3.57
CA ARG A 2 -7.71 46.19 3.84
C ARG A 2 -7.72 45.42 5.16
N ASN A 3 -8.54 45.83 6.12
CA ASN A 3 -8.74 45.08 7.35
C ASN A 3 -9.58 43.82 7.05
N VAL A 4 -9.09 42.66 7.46
CA VAL A 4 -9.75 41.36 7.32
C VAL A 4 -9.83 40.72 8.70
N LYS A 5 -10.99 40.13 9.02
CA LYS A 5 -11.34 39.68 10.36
C LYS A 5 -11.87 38.24 10.32
N THR A 6 -11.42 37.41 11.25
CA THR A 6 -12.00 36.09 11.61
C THR A 6 -12.75 36.19 12.95
N GLU A 7 -13.17 35.07 13.55
CA GLU A 7 -13.77 35.10 14.90
C GLU A 7 -12.73 35.40 15.97
N THR A 8 -11.46 35.02 15.76
CA THR A 8 -10.41 35.17 16.78
C THR A 8 -9.31 36.19 16.46
N PHE A 9 -9.17 36.65 15.21
CA PHE A 9 -8.17 37.67 14.92
C PHE A 9 -8.51 38.58 13.74
N SER A 10 -7.74 39.66 13.60
CA SER A 10 -7.78 40.51 12.40
C SER A 10 -6.39 40.92 11.95
N LEU A 11 -6.23 41.12 10.64
CA LEU A 11 -5.02 41.62 9.99
C LEU A 11 -5.36 42.74 9.00
N ASP A 12 -4.45 43.69 8.83
CA ASP A 12 -4.50 44.68 7.75
C ASP A 12 -3.62 44.20 6.58
N ILE A 13 -4.26 43.74 5.51
CA ILE A 13 -3.59 43.20 4.31
C ILE A 13 -3.21 44.35 3.36
N PRO A 14 -1.96 44.45 2.85
CA PRO A 14 -1.56 45.47 1.87
C PRO A 14 -2.40 45.44 0.59
N ASP A 15 -2.66 46.61 -0.01
CA ASP A 15 -3.57 46.74 -1.17
C ASP A 15 -3.01 46.10 -2.45
N VAL A 16 -1.72 45.72 -2.45
CA VAL A 16 -1.10 44.96 -3.53
C VAL A 16 -1.67 43.54 -3.63
N PHE A 17 -2.17 42.96 -2.53
CA PHE A 17 -2.87 41.67 -2.57
C PHE A 17 -4.32 41.87 -3.00
N GLU A 18 -4.64 41.42 -4.21
CA GLU A 18 -5.92 41.69 -4.85
C GLU A 18 -6.97 40.63 -4.47
N ALA A 19 -6.53 39.37 -4.34
CA ALA A 19 -7.38 38.23 -4.00
C ALA A 19 -7.24 37.88 -2.50
N VAL A 20 -8.09 38.48 -1.67
CA VAL A 20 -8.07 38.28 -0.21
C VAL A 20 -9.29 37.51 0.24
N ARG A 21 -9.07 36.33 0.83
CA ARG A 21 -10.11 35.37 1.22
C ARG A 21 -9.94 34.95 2.68
N PRO A 22 -10.84 35.38 3.59
CA PRO A 22 -10.98 34.74 4.89
C PRO A 22 -11.74 33.41 4.73
N MET A 23 -11.25 32.34 5.37
CA MET A 23 -11.90 31.04 5.47
C MET A 23 -11.80 30.56 6.93
N TRP A 24 -12.88 30.72 7.69
CA TRP A 24 -12.93 30.48 9.14
C TRP A 24 -11.79 31.19 9.89
N GLU A 25 -10.92 30.46 10.60
CA GLU A 25 -9.77 31.00 11.32
C GLU A 25 -8.50 31.04 10.46
N SER A 26 -8.65 31.19 9.15
CA SER A 26 -7.56 31.38 8.19
C SER A 26 -7.84 32.58 7.27
N ILE A 27 -6.80 33.31 6.89
CA ILE A 27 -6.82 34.38 5.90
C ILE A 27 -5.76 34.06 4.86
N ARG A 28 -6.15 33.97 3.59
CA ARG A 28 -5.24 33.85 2.44
C ARG A 28 -5.34 35.10 1.57
N ALA A 29 -4.21 35.64 1.14
CA ALA A 29 -4.14 36.81 0.28
C ALA A 29 -3.10 36.58 -0.82
N GLU A 30 -3.46 36.86 -2.06
CA GLU A 30 -2.62 36.61 -3.24
C GLU A 30 -2.43 37.87 -4.08
N HIS A 31 -1.23 37.99 -4.65
CA HIS A 31 -0.87 39.00 -5.63
C HIS A 31 -0.20 38.33 -6.81
N GLU A 32 -0.86 38.36 -7.96
CA GLU A 32 -0.29 37.88 -9.21
C GLU A 32 0.79 38.86 -9.69
N THR A 33 2.01 38.36 -9.78
CA THR A 33 3.08 38.99 -10.55
C THR A 33 3.16 38.27 -11.90
N GLY A 34 3.55 38.97 -12.97
CA GLY A 34 3.52 38.37 -14.32
C GLY A 34 4.31 37.07 -14.49
N ASP A 35 5.20 36.75 -13.55
CA ASP A 35 6.06 35.56 -13.55
C ASP A 35 5.73 34.57 -12.41
N ASP A 36 4.93 34.95 -11.39
CA ASP A 36 4.59 34.10 -10.22
C ASP A 36 3.47 34.70 -9.34
N THR A 37 2.88 33.93 -8.43
CA THR A 37 1.91 34.42 -7.44
C THR A 37 2.54 34.56 -6.05
N VAL A 38 2.53 35.77 -5.50
CA VAL A 38 2.98 36.03 -4.14
C VAL A 38 1.83 35.82 -3.17
N MET A 39 2.05 35.02 -2.12
CA MET A 39 1.00 34.62 -1.19
C MET A 39 1.31 35.03 0.26
N ILE A 40 0.27 35.42 1.00
CA ILE A 40 0.23 35.48 2.46
C ILE A 40 -0.84 34.50 2.94
N SER A 41 -0.50 33.64 3.90
CA SER A 41 -1.45 32.82 4.65
C SER A 41 -1.25 33.05 6.14
N ALA A 42 -2.32 33.32 6.87
CA ALA A 42 -2.29 33.44 8.32
C ALA A 42 -3.44 32.66 8.95
N GLY A 43 -3.22 32.01 10.09
CA GLY A 43 -4.27 31.26 10.75
C GLY A 43 -4.01 30.92 12.21
N LEU A 44 -5.07 30.54 12.90
CA LEU A 44 -5.03 30.03 14.27
C LEU A 44 -4.74 28.52 14.26
N ALA A 45 -3.86 28.04 15.15
CA ALA A 45 -3.57 26.62 15.30
C ALA A 45 -3.31 26.19 16.75
N ASP A 46 -3.62 24.92 17.05
CA ASP A 46 -3.25 24.24 18.31
C ASP A 46 -1.78 23.80 18.27
N GLN A 47 -1.00 24.08 19.32
CA GLN A 47 0.44 23.75 19.37
C GLN A 47 0.76 22.25 19.39
N THR A 48 -0.21 21.36 19.59
CA THR A 48 -0.04 19.90 19.57
C THR A 48 0.49 19.40 18.23
N HIS A 49 0.11 20.02 17.11
CA HIS A 49 0.62 19.64 15.80
C HIS A 49 2.13 19.84 15.67
N LEU A 50 2.72 20.76 16.45
CA LEU A 50 4.17 21.00 16.47
C LEU A 50 4.92 19.93 17.29
N ARG A 51 4.25 19.13 18.13
CA ARG A 51 4.90 18.13 19.01
C ARG A 51 5.58 16.99 18.26
N LYS A 52 5.14 16.71 17.03
CA LYS A 52 5.75 15.70 16.16
C LYS A 52 7.14 16.13 15.65
N HIS A 53 7.48 17.42 15.72
CA HIS A 53 8.76 17.93 15.27
C HIS A 53 9.78 17.96 16.43
N PRO A 54 11.06 17.66 16.15
CA PRO A 54 12.11 17.64 17.17
C PRO A 54 12.36 19.05 17.74
N GLY A 55 12.55 19.16 19.06
CA GLY A 55 12.89 20.44 19.71
C GLY A 55 12.44 20.53 21.16
N ALA A 56 13.29 21.09 22.01
CA ALA A 56 13.01 21.25 23.44
C ALA A 56 11.98 22.37 23.70
N THR A 57 12.07 23.48 22.95
CA THR A 57 11.16 24.63 23.08
C THR A 57 10.13 24.67 21.95
N LEU A 58 9.07 25.48 22.13
CA LEU A 58 8.08 25.73 21.07
C LEU A 58 8.76 26.30 19.80
N ILE A 59 9.74 27.18 19.97
CA ILE A 59 10.47 27.81 18.87
C ILE A 59 11.38 26.78 18.16
N ASP A 60 12.00 25.84 18.89
CA ASP A 60 12.79 24.77 18.26
C ASP A 60 11.90 23.85 17.40
N ARG A 61 10.71 23.51 17.91
CA ARG A 61 9.74 22.68 17.17
C ARG A 61 9.17 23.44 15.97
N PHE A 62 8.90 24.74 16.12
CA PHE A 62 8.48 25.60 15.01
C PHE A 62 9.58 25.71 13.94
N ARG A 63 10.85 25.84 14.34
CA ARG A 63 11.99 25.83 13.41
C ARG A 63 12.07 24.53 12.62
N ALA A 64 11.90 23.39 13.29
CA ALA A 64 11.87 22.08 12.63
C ALA A 64 10.63 21.92 11.72
N PHE A 65 9.48 22.46 12.10
CA PHE A 65 8.28 22.52 11.25
C PHE A 65 8.49 23.36 9.99
N CYS A 66 9.13 24.54 10.11
CA CYS A 66 9.44 25.37 8.94
C CYS A 66 10.38 24.68 7.95
N ALA A 67 11.32 23.85 8.44
CA ALA A 67 12.20 23.06 7.59
C ALA A 67 11.47 21.90 6.87
N ASP A 68 10.45 21.31 7.51
CA ASP A 68 9.67 20.19 6.97
C ASP A 68 8.66 20.64 5.88
N ARG A 69 8.04 21.82 6.03
CA ARG A 69 6.88 22.23 5.22
C ARG A 69 7.18 22.56 3.74
N ARG A 70 8.43 22.86 3.37
CA ARG A 70 8.78 23.39 2.03
C ARG A 70 10.07 22.81 1.42
N GLY A 71 10.53 21.65 1.90
CA GLY A 71 11.72 20.96 1.40
C GLY A 71 13.06 21.62 1.83
N PRO A 72 14.20 21.25 1.22
CA PRO A 72 15.52 21.78 1.61
C PRO A 72 15.61 23.31 1.41
N ALA A 73 15.61 24.05 2.52
CA ALA A 73 15.71 25.50 2.55
C ALA A 73 16.79 25.98 3.54
N THR A 74 17.52 27.03 3.16
CA THR A 74 18.55 27.65 4.02
C THR A 74 17.94 28.81 4.81
N PHE A 75 17.99 28.76 6.15
CA PHE A 75 17.53 29.86 6.99
C PHE A 75 18.38 31.12 6.78
N THR A 76 17.73 32.22 6.44
CA THR A 76 18.33 33.53 6.21
C THR A 76 18.19 34.47 7.41
N SER A 77 17.17 34.27 8.26
CA SER A 77 17.01 34.97 9.53
C SER A 77 16.24 34.09 10.52
N ASP A 78 16.55 34.22 11.80
CA ASP A 78 15.88 33.57 12.91
C ASP A 78 15.92 34.55 14.10
N ARG A 79 14.78 35.20 14.41
CA ARG A 79 14.76 36.29 15.39
C ARG A 79 13.43 36.45 16.13
N PRO A 80 13.45 36.93 17.38
CA PRO A 80 12.24 37.33 18.08
C PRO A 80 11.62 38.59 17.46
N ILE A 81 10.30 38.73 17.59
CA ILE A 81 9.54 39.92 17.20
C ILE A 81 8.47 40.22 18.25
N GLN A 82 8.12 41.49 18.46
CA GLN A 82 7.02 41.88 19.32
C GLN A 82 5.80 42.25 18.47
N VAL A 83 4.68 41.54 18.67
CA VAL A 83 3.43 41.74 17.91
C VAL A 83 2.34 42.14 18.90
N GLY A 84 2.07 43.44 19.01
CA GLY A 84 1.21 43.98 20.07
C GLY A 84 1.73 43.59 21.46
N ASP A 85 0.86 42.98 22.27
CA ASP A 85 1.19 42.50 23.62
C ASP A 85 1.81 41.09 23.64
N HIS A 86 1.97 40.45 22.47
CA HIS A 86 2.49 39.08 22.36
C HIS A 86 3.94 39.05 21.85
N ALA A 87 4.76 38.23 22.50
CA ALA A 87 6.10 37.91 22.00
C ALA A 87 5.96 36.82 20.92
N GLY A 88 6.43 37.11 19.71
CA GLY A 88 6.45 36.18 18.59
C GLY A 88 7.88 35.90 18.11
N HIS A 89 7.98 35.08 17.06
CA HIS A 89 9.24 34.68 16.47
C HIS A 89 9.12 34.59 14.95
N VAL A 90 10.13 35.06 14.23
CA VAL A 90 10.19 35.08 12.77
C VAL A 90 11.38 34.28 12.29
N ILE A 91 11.13 33.41 11.32
CA ILE A 91 12.15 32.65 10.59
C ILE A 91 11.95 32.93 9.10
N THR A 92 13.02 33.36 8.43
CA THR A 92 13.02 33.48 6.97
C THR A 92 13.95 32.44 6.37
N ALA A 93 13.62 31.93 5.20
CA ALA A 93 14.37 30.88 4.53
C ALA A 93 14.35 31.07 3.02
N ASN A 94 15.43 30.68 2.34
CA ASN A 94 15.47 30.64 0.89
C ASN A 94 15.65 29.17 0.46
N ALA A 95 14.73 28.68 -0.36
CA ALA A 95 14.85 27.35 -0.97
C ALA A 95 15.74 27.39 -2.21
N GLU A 96 16.34 26.25 -2.52
CA GLU A 96 17.16 26.07 -3.72
C GLU A 96 16.34 26.20 -5.02
N THR A 97 15.02 26.04 -4.92
CA THR A 97 14.03 26.24 -6.00
C THR A 97 13.84 27.70 -6.43
N GLY A 98 14.46 28.66 -5.73
CA GLY A 98 14.34 30.09 -6.04
C GLY A 98 13.23 30.83 -5.30
N TYR A 99 12.54 30.16 -4.36
CA TYR A 99 11.54 30.75 -3.47
C TYR A 99 12.14 31.23 -2.14
N ALA A 100 11.61 32.33 -1.62
CA ALA A 100 11.90 32.88 -0.32
C ALA A 100 10.64 32.83 0.55
N PHE A 101 10.81 32.34 1.77
CA PHE A 101 9.75 32.11 2.74
C PHE A 101 9.92 33.00 3.97
N TYR A 102 8.80 33.54 4.45
CA TYR A 102 8.69 34.27 5.71
C TYR A 102 7.71 33.53 6.61
N PHE A 103 8.21 32.96 7.71
CA PHE A 103 7.40 32.26 8.71
C PHE A 103 7.39 33.06 10.01
N ALA A 104 6.21 33.18 10.61
CA ALA A 104 6.06 33.79 11.92
C ALA A 104 5.13 32.96 12.81
N ILE A 105 5.48 32.87 14.09
CA ILE A 105 4.65 32.27 15.14
C ILE A 105 4.44 33.29 16.26
N VAL A 106 3.19 33.45 16.70
CA VAL A 106 2.80 34.30 17.83
C VAL A 106 2.03 33.43 18.84
N PRO A 107 2.70 32.88 19.85
CA PRO A 107 2.07 32.07 20.89
C PRO A 107 1.07 32.86 21.72
N ILE A 108 -0.06 32.23 22.05
CA ILE A 108 -1.09 32.77 22.94
C ILE A 108 -1.38 31.78 24.09
N GLU A 109 -2.17 32.21 25.07
CA GLU A 109 -2.53 31.36 26.21
C GLU A 109 -3.34 30.11 25.78
N GLY A 110 -3.32 29.06 26.59
CA GLY A 110 -4.10 27.84 26.34
C GLY A 110 -3.45 26.84 25.38
N GLY A 111 -2.22 27.06 24.93
CA GLY A 111 -1.53 26.14 24.03
C GLY A 111 -1.87 26.35 22.55
N TYR A 112 -2.31 27.54 22.18
CA TYR A 112 -2.59 27.94 20.79
C TYR A 112 -1.55 28.95 20.29
N HIS A 113 -1.54 29.20 18.99
CA HIS A 113 -0.74 30.27 18.39
C HIS A 113 -1.36 30.74 17.08
N TYR A 114 -1.01 31.96 16.68
CA TYR A 114 -1.21 32.41 15.30
C TYR A 114 0.06 32.17 14.50
N GLU A 115 -0.09 31.60 13.31
CA GLU A 115 0.99 31.49 12.33
C GLU A 115 0.73 32.43 11.15
N LEU A 116 1.80 32.98 10.58
CA LEU A 116 1.77 33.68 9.29
C LEU A 116 2.90 33.11 8.43
N THR A 117 2.55 32.71 7.22
CA THR A 117 3.47 32.27 6.17
C THR A 117 3.32 33.20 4.98
N GLY A 118 4.43 33.72 4.46
CA GLY A 118 4.49 34.40 3.18
C GLY A 118 5.51 33.73 2.28
N ASP A 119 5.20 33.64 0.99
CA ASP A 119 6.12 33.13 -0.02
C ASP A 119 6.15 34.02 -1.26
N CYS A 120 7.35 34.20 -1.79
CA CYS A 120 7.64 34.94 -3.02
C CYS A 120 8.93 34.41 -3.66
N LEU A 121 9.29 34.87 -4.85
CA LEU A 121 10.61 34.58 -5.41
C LEU A 121 11.72 35.28 -4.61
N VAL A 122 12.91 34.67 -4.53
CA VAL A 122 14.10 35.26 -3.86
C VAL A 122 14.43 36.65 -4.43
N SER A 123 14.23 36.86 -5.73
CA SER A 123 14.43 38.17 -6.38
C SER A 123 13.46 39.26 -5.90
N GLN A 124 12.34 38.87 -5.30
CA GLN A 124 11.27 39.75 -4.83
C GLN A 124 11.25 39.92 -3.30
N GLN A 125 12.10 39.21 -2.55
CA GLN A 125 12.09 39.20 -1.08
C GLN A 125 12.23 40.59 -0.45
N ASP A 126 13.07 41.45 -1.04
CA ASP A 126 13.30 42.83 -0.55
C ASP A 126 12.06 43.72 -0.69
N THR A 127 11.12 43.31 -1.56
CA THR A 127 9.84 43.99 -1.75
C THR A 127 8.75 43.42 -0.84
N TYR A 128 8.62 42.09 -0.75
CA TYR A 128 7.47 41.46 -0.07
C TYR A 128 7.70 41.10 1.40
N PHE A 129 8.93 40.78 1.85
CA PHE A 129 9.16 40.50 3.27
C PHE A 129 8.79 41.69 4.18
N PRO A 130 9.08 42.96 3.82
CA PRO A 130 8.58 44.09 4.58
C PRO A 130 7.06 44.18 4.64
N LEU A 131 6.35 43.74 3.59
CA LEU A 131 4.89 43.72 3.54
C LEU A 131 4.32 42.58 4.40
N PHE A 132 4.96 41.41 4.42
CA PHE A 132 4.60 40.31 5.31
C PHE A 132 4.77 40.69 6.77
N GLU A 133 5.91 41.29 7.12
CA GLU A 133 6.17 41.78 8.48
C GLU A 133 5.21 42.89 8.89
N GLN A 134 4.94 43.83 7.99
CA GLN A 134 3.95 44.89 8.24
C GLN A 134 2.56 44.31 8.48
N THR A 135 2.17 43.27 7.74
CA THR A 135 0.91 42.55 7.95
C THR A 135 0.90 41.88 9.32
N LEU A 136 1.94 41.13 9.67
CA LEU A 136 2.08 40.48 10.98
C LEU A 136 1.95 41.47 12.14
N LEU A 137 2.59 42.63 12.05
CA LEU A 137 2.55 43.66 13.10
C LEU A 137 1.16 44.29 13.30
N THR A 138 0.22 44.07 12.39
CA THR A 138 -1.18 44.53 12.50
C THR A 138 -2.09 43.51 13.18
N LEU A 139 -1.57 42.32 13.51
CA LEU A 139 -2.33 41.25 14.16
C LEU A 139 -2.98 41.75 15.45
N ARG A 140 -4.32 41.65 15.50
CA ARG A 140 -5.11 41.86 16.72
C ARG A 140 -5.81 40.58 17.07
N CYS A 141 -5.53 40.05 18.26
CA CYS A 141 -6.13 38.82 18.77
C CYS A 141 -7.34 39.16 19.65
N PHE A 142 -8.43 38.41 19.52
CA PHE A 142 -9.66 38.51 20.31
C PHE A 142 -10.41 37.16 20.25
N GLY A 143 -11.61 37.06 20.84
CA GLY A 143 -12.39 35.82 20.78
C GLY A 143 -11.78 34.64 21.56
N ASP A 144 -12.41 33.47 21.45
CA ASP A 144 -11.96 32.23 22.09
C ASP A 144 -11.48 31.22 21.03
N PRO A 145 -10.20 30.82 21.03
CA PRO A 145 -9.63 29.84 20.09
C PRO A 145 -10.36 28.49 20.06
N VAL A 146 -10.87 28.01 21.20
CA VAL A 146 -11.42 26.66 21.34
C VAL A 146 -12.69 26.45 20.51
N PRO A 147 -13.77 27.25 20.67
CA PRO A 147 -14.98 27.08 19.87
C PRO A 147 -14.76 27.45 18.39
N ALA A 148 -13.84 28.37 18.10
CA ALA A 148 -13.56 28.80 16.72
C ALA A 148 -12.89 27.68 15.90
N LEU A 149 -11.87 27.01 16.44
CA LEU A 149 -11.24 25.86 15.78
C LEU A 149 -12.18 24.66 15.68
N ALA A 150 -13.03 24.43 16.69
CA ALA A 150 -14.05 23.38 16.62
C ALA A 150 -15.12 23.67 15.56
N ALA A 151 -15.47 24.94 15.32
CA ALA A 151 -16.36 25.35 14.24
C ALA A 151 -15.69 25.17 12.86
N GLN A 152 -14.43 25.59 12.72
CA GLN A 152 -13.65 25.39 11.50
C GLN A 152 -13.53 23.90 11.16
N ARG A 153 -13.23 23.04 12.13
CA ARG A 153 -13.10 21.59 11.90
C ARG A 153 -14.42 21.00 11.40
N ARG A 154 -15.54 21.33 12.05
CA ARG A 154 -16.87 20.88 11.61
C ARG A 154 -17.21 21.32 10.19
N ALA A 155 -16.85 22.55 9.82
CA ALA A 155 -17.14 23.09 8.51
C ALA A 155 -16.22 22.52 7.41
N ILE A 156 -14.97 22.21 7.73
CA ILE A 156 -14.08 21.45 6.85
C ILE A 156 -14.62 20.02 6.65
N ASP A 157 -14.97 19.35 7.74
CA ASP A 157 -15.55 18.01 7.69
C ASP A 157 -16.86 18.00 6.89
N ALA A 158 -17.65 19.09 6.93
CA ALA A 158 -18.84 19.29 6.09
C ALA A 158 -18.54 19.60 4.62
N MET A 159 -17.53 20.43 4.31
CA MET A 159 -17.14 20.70 2.91
C MET A 159 -16.61 19.48 2.18
N PHE A 160 -16.04 18.52 2.90
CA PHE A 160 -15.65 17.22 2.35
C PHE A 160 -16.79 16.18 2.39
N ALA A 161 -17.98 16.57 2.85
CA ALA A 161 -19.19 15.75 2.83
C ALA A 161 -20.14 16.10 1.66
N ASP A 162 -19.91 17.21 0.95
CA ASP A 162 -20.79 17.73 -0.11
C ASP A 162 -20.27 17.43 -1.53
N ASP A 163 -20.34 16.16 -1.95
CA ASP A 163 -20.44 15.78 -3.37
C ASP A 163 -21.86 15.25 -3.70
N ASP A 164 -22.86 15.59 -2.87
CA ASP A 164 -24.27 15.30 -3.13
C ASP A 164 -25.13 16.50 -2.64
N GLU A 165 -25.65 17.27 -3.61
CA GLU A 165 -26.42 18.50 -3.38
C GLU A 165 -27.75 18.27 -2.63
N GLU A 166 -28.08 19.26 -1.78
CA GLU A 166 -29.29 19.40 -0.96
C GLU A 166 -30.61 19.46 -1.76
N GLU A 167 -31.68 18.84 -1.24
CA GLU A 167 -33.03 19.45 -1.27
C GLU A 167 -33.79 19.19 0.05
N ASP A 168 -34.10 20.33 0.70
CA ASP A 168 -35.19 20.70 1.60
C ASP A 168 -35.45 20.00 2.96
N GLU A 169 -35.38 20.86 4.00
CA GLU A 169 -35.86 20.72 5.37
C GLU A 169 -37.35 20.34 5.47
N ASP A 170 -37.68 19.28 6.21
CA ASP A 170 -38.70 19.32 7.28
C ASP A 170 -38.81 17.97 8.04
N ASP A 171 -38.72 18.07 9.36
CA ASP A 171 -39.18 17.13 10.40
C ASP A 171 -38.67 15.67 10.40
N ILE A 172 -37.79 15.33 11.37
CA ILE A 172 -38.01 14.36 12.48
C ILE A 172 -36.70 14.22 13.28
N VAL A 173 -36.65 14.83 14.47
CA VAL A 173 -35.64 14.46 15.48
C VAL A 173 -36.07 13.13 16.09
N ALA A 174 -35.53 12.01 15.61
CA ALA A 174 -35.67 10.73 16.31
C ALA A 174 -34.90 10.80 17.64
N GLU A 175 -35.62 10.74 18.77
CA GLU A 175 -35.03 10.54 20.10
C GLU A 175 -34.10 9.31 20.07
N LEU A 176 -32.90 9.46 20.65
CA LEU A 176 -31.97 8.35 20.84
C LEU A 176 -32.69 7.19 21.54
N ALA A 177 -32.58 5.97 21.02
CA ALA A 177 -33.18 4.79 21.61
C ALA A 177 -32.72 4.63 23.08
N PRO A 178 -33.61 4.26 24.02
CA PRO A 178 -33.24 4.07 25.41
C PRO A 178 -32.20 2.95 25.55
N PRO A 179 -31.33 2.99 26.58
CA PRO A 179 -30.30 1.97 26.79
C PRO A 179 -30.94 0.59 26.96
N PHE A 180 -30.23 -0.45 26.53
CA PHE A 180 -30.75 -1.81 26.54
C PHE A 180 -31.12 -2.29 27.95
N GLU A 181 -32.36 -2.77 28.10
CA GLU A 181 -32.85 -3.47 29.29
C GLU A 181 -33.32 -4.89 28.91
N ILE A 182 -33.12 -5.84 29.82
CA ILE A 182 -33.53 -7.24 29.58
C ILE A 182 -35.06 -7.29 29.49
N PRO A 183 -35.63 -7.91 28.44
CA PRO A 183 -37.09 -8.02 28.28
C PRO A 183 -37.77 -8.67 29.49
N GLN A 184 -38.86 -8.07 29.96
CA GLN A 184 -39.61 -8.60 31.12
C GLN A 184 -40.28 -9.95 30.81
N ASP A 185 -40.62 -10.21 29.56
CA ASP A 185 -41.16 -11.48 29.07
C ASP A 185 -40.07 -12.54 28.76
N GLY A 186 -38.80 -12.11 28.80
CA GLY A 186 -37.63 -12.92 28.51
C GLY A 186 -37.57 -13.44 27.07
N GLN A 187 -38.29 -12.84 26.13
CA GLN A 187 -38.27 -13.23 24.71
C GLN A 187 -37.20 -12.46 23.94
N ASP A 188 -36.63 -13.11 22.93
CA ASP A 188 -35.71 -12.44 22.00
C ASP A 188 -36.51 -11.51 21.07
N TYR A 189 -35.90 -10.42 20.63
CA TYR A 189 -36.53 -9.48 19.72
C TYR A 189 -35.50 -8.79 18.83
N LEU A 190 -35.94 -8.38 17.64
CA LEU A 190 -35.24 -7.46 16.76
C LEU A 190 -36.25 -6.51 16.11
N PHE A 191 -35.93 -5.23 16.11
CA PHE A 191 -36.68 -4.23 15.35
C PHE A 191 -35.74 -3.24 14.66
N VAL A 192 -36.22 -2.75 13.52
CA VAL A 192 -35.68 -1.59 12.82
C VAL A 192 -36.85 -0.70 12.46
N ASP A 193 -36.88 0.49 13.05
CA ASP A 193 -37.97 1.43 12.98
C ASP A 193 -39.32 0.76 13.35
N ALA A 194 -40.34 0.88 12.50
CA ALA A 194 -41.62 0.21 12.68
C ALA A 194 -41.59 -1.30 12.35
N THR A 195 -40.55 -1.77 11.65
CA THR A 195 -40.45 -3.14 11.19
C THR A 195 -40.00 -4.06 12.32
N ARG A 196 -40.65 -5.23 12.41
CA ARG A 196 -40.31 -6.29 13.37
C ARG A 196 -39.79 -7.49 12.60
N PHE A 197 -38.88 -8.24 13.22
CA PHE A 197 -38.23 -9.37 12.58
C PHE A 197 -38.39 -10.63 13.43
N ASP A 198 -38.70 -11.74 12.77
CA ASP A 198 -38.61 -13.08 13.34
C ASP A 198 -37.14 -13.53 13.29
N ILE A 199 -36.56 -13.81 14.45
CA ILE A 199 -35.18 -14.31 14.54
C ILE A 199 -35.15 -15.74 13.99
N LEU A 200 -34.22 -16.00 13.07
CA LEU A 200 -34.08 -17.27 12.38
C LEU A 200 -33.31 -18.28 13.23
N ALA A 201 -33.62 -19.56 13.04
CA ALA A 201 -33.05 -20.67 13.80
C ALA A 201 -31.55 -20.89 13.56
N ASP A 202 -31.00 -20.35 12.47
CA ASP A 202 -29.57 -20.39 12.16
C ASP A 202 -28.79 -19.19 12.73
N THR A 203 -29.44 -18.36 13.58
CA THR A 203 -28.73 -17.45 14.48
C THR A 203 -27.76 -18.24 15.35
N ALA A 204 -26.50 -17.85 15.32
CA ALA A 204 -25.42 -18.61 15.97
C ALA A 204 -24.59 -17.73 16.88
N CYS A 205 -24.10 -18.32 17.97
CA CYS A 205 -23.11 -17.69 18.85
C CYS A 205 -21.98 -18.70 19.08
N SER A 206 -20.80 -18.42 18.54
CA SER A 206 -19.67 -19.35 18.57
C SER A 206 -18.34 -18.61 18.45
N VAL A 207 -17.30 -19.22 19.00
CA VAL A 207 -15.92 -18.81 18.71
C VAL A 207 -15.47 -19.55 17.45
N HIS A 208 -14.95 -18.82 16.47
CA HIS A 208 -14.50 -19.42 15.23
C HIS A 208 -13.26 -20.30 15.44
N THR A 209 -13.25 -21.48 14.81
CA THR A 209 -12.15 -22.46 14.90
C THR A 209 -11.25 -22.47 13.67
N TYR A 210 -11.38 -21.47 12.79
CA TYR A 210 -10.59 -21.41 11.56
C TYR A 210 -9.14 -20.91 11.79
N SER A 211 -8.90 -20.24 12.92
CA SER A 211 -7.59 -19.69 13.30
C SER A 211 -6.89 -20.57 14.34
N ASP A 212 -5.65 -20.94 14.06
CA ASP A 212 -4.77 -21.65 15.02
C ASP A 212 -4.34 -20.77 16.21
N THR A 213 -4.64 -19.46 16.17
CA THR A 213 -4.27 -18.49 17.22
C THR A 213 -5.44 -18.05 18.09
N GLY A 214 -6.61 -18.66 17.91
CA GLY A 214 -7.88 -18.28 18.51
C GLY A 214 -8.51 -17.04 17.85
N ASP A 215 -9.77 -16.80 18.17
CA ASP A 215 -10.56 -15.66 17.66
C ASP A 215 -11.50 -15.08 18.73
N GLY A 216 -12.22 -14.00 18.40
CA GLY A 216 -13.30 -13.45 19.22
C GLY A 216 -14.56 -14.33 19.23
N LEU A 217 -15.50 -14.01 20.12
CA LEU A 217 -16.83 -14.59 20.10
C LEU A 217 -17.64 -13.90 19.00
N THR A 218 -18.18 -14.67 18.07
CA THR A 218 -19.06 -14.16 17.02
C THR A 218 -20.51 -14.44 17.38
N LEU A 219 -21.33 -13.39 17.34
CA LEU A 219 -22.79 -13.46 17.38
C LEU A 219 -23.31 -13.12 15.99
N ASP A 220 -23.82 -14.12 15.27
CA ASP A 220 -24.41 -13.99 13.94
C ASP A 220 -25.93 -13.98 14.08
N LEU A 221 -26.51 -12.79 14.30
CA LEU A 221 -27.97 -12.61 14.38
C LEU A 221 -28.55 -12.62 12.98
N LYS A 222 -29.41 -13.59 12.69
CA LYS A 222 -30.15 -13.67 11.43
C LYS A 222 -31.63 -13.56 11.68
N ALA A 223 -32.33 -12.79 10.85
CA ALA A 223 -33.74 -12.54 11.07
C ALA A 223 -34.47 -12.29 9.75
N ARG A 224 -35.80 -12.40 9.77
CA ARG A 224 -36.65 -12.13 8.60
C ARG A 224 -37.78 -11.18 8.97
N ALA A 225 -38.02 -10.18 8.13
CA ALA A 225 -39.06 -9.18 8.36
C ALA A 225 -40.46 -9.82 8.41
N ILE A 226 -41.21 -9.51 9.46
CA ILE A 226 -42.58 -9.99 9.66
C ILE A 226 -43.52 -9.18 8.76
N GLY A 227 -44.24 -9.86 7.87
CA GLY A 227 -45.16 -9.20 6.95
C GLY A 227 -44.44 -8.36 5.89
N TYR A 228 -43.28 -8.83 5.42
CA TYR A 228 -42.43 -8.15 4.44
C TYR A 228 -43.20 -7.62 3.22
N ASP A 229 -43.03 -6.33 2.96
CA ASP A 229 -43.47 -5.63 1.77
C ASP A 229 -42.27 -4.86 1.22
N ALA A 230 -41.83 -5.24 0.01
CA ALA A 230 -40.62 -4.69 -0.60
C ALA A 230 -40.68 -3.17 -0.79
N GLN A 231 -41.85 -2.61 -1.10
CA GLN A 231 -42.01 -1.17 -1.30
C GLN A 231 -42.02 -0.42 0.04
N ALA A 232 -42.67 -0.99 1.06
CA ALA A 232 -42.70 -0.38 2.40
C ALA A 232 -41.32 -0.43 3.09
N CYS A 233 -40.52 -1.46 2.85
CA CYS A 233 -39.22 -1.66 3.51
C CYS A 233 -38.00 -1.22 2.68
N ALA A 234 -38.16 -0.74 1.44
CA ALA A 234 -37.04 -0.38 0.55
C ALA A 234 -36.04 0.64 1.14
N HIS A 235 -36.48 1.44 2.10
CA HIS A 235 -35.66 2.46 2.75
C HIS A 235 -34.78 1.91 3.89
N ILE A 236 -35.00 0.66 4.33
CA ILE A 236 -34.22 -0.01 5.38
C ILE A 236 -33.63 -1.36 4.93
N LEU A 237 -34.25 -2.03 3.96
CA LEU A 237 -33.85 -3.35 3.47
C LEU A 237 -33.45 -3.29 1.99
N ASN A 238 -32.56 -4.20 1.60
CA ASN A 238 -32.12 -4.39 0.23
C ASN A 238 -33.07 -5.37 -0.53
N ASP A 239 -33.22 -5.21 -1.85
CA ASP A 239 -34.15 -6.00 -2.68
C ASP A 239 -33.68 -7.42 -2.99
N TYR A 240 -32.42 -7.74 -2.69
CA TYR A 240 -31.82 -9.04 -3.02
C TYR A 240 -32.17 -10.21 -2.07
N GLN A 241 -32.89 -10.01 -0.95
CA GLN A 241 -32.96 -11.01 0.13
C GLN A 241 -34.36 -11.33 0.71
N ASP A 242 -35.47 -11.03 0.01
CA ASP A 242 -36.84 -11.40 0.44
C ASP A 242 -37.18 -11.05 1.92
N GLY A 243 -36.62 -9.94 2.42
CA GLY A 243 -36.81 -9.48 3.79
C GLY A 243 -35.93 -10.15 4.86
N GLU A 244 -34.97 -10.99 4.48
CA GLU A 244 -33.94 -11.52 5.39
C GLU A 244 -32.82 -10.51 5.64
N VAL A 245 -32.31 -10.52 6.87
CA VAL A 245 -31.21 -9.66 7.32
C VAL A 245 -30.27 -10.42 8.23
N TYR A 246 -29.04 -9.94 8.34
CA TYR A 246 -28.13 -10.34 9.40
C TYR A 246 -27.35 -9.17 10.02
N LEU A 247 -27.07 -9.30 11.31
CA LEU A 247 -26.11 -8.50 12.07
C LEU A 247 -25.12 -9.44 12.74
N ARG A 248 -23.85 -9.34 12.37
CA ARG A 248 -22.77 -10.15 12.91
C ARG A 248 -21.84 -9.29 13.73
N PHE A 249 -21.75 -9.61 15.02
CA PHE A 249 -20.82 -8.97 15.95
C PHE A 249 -19.69 -9.93 16.26
N THR A 250 -18.44 -9.56 15.99
CA THR A 250 -17.26 -10.28 16.50
C THR A 250 -16.66 -9.48 17.63
N MET A 251 -16.56 -10.10 18.81
CA MET A 251 -16.27 -9.43 20.08
C MET A 251 -15.06 -10.06 20.79
N LYS A 252 -14.18 -9.22 21.31
CA LYS A 252 -12.99 -9.59 22.11
C LYS A 252 -13.03 -8.86 23.45
N GLY A 253 -12.33 -9.41 24.46
CA GLY A 253 -12.30 -8.83 25.81
C GLY A 253 -13.57 -9.01 26.64
N ILE A 254 -14.46 -9.94 26.27
CA ILE A 254 -15.79 -10.10 26.88
C ILE A 254 -15.93 -11.26 27.86
N TYR A 255 -14.91 -12.10 28.03
CA TYR A 255 -15.02 -13.30 28.86
C TYR A 255 -15.29 -12.95 30.33
N HIS A 256 -16.27 -13.64 30.90
CA HIS A 256 -16.52 -13.66 32.33
C HIS A 256 -17.06 -15.05 32.74
N PRO A 257 -16.70 -15.60 33.91
CA PRO A 257 -17.00 -16.99 34.27
C PRO A 257 -18.47 -17.39 34.23
N ASP A 258 -19.37 -16.46 34.52
CA ASP A 258 -20.81 -16.74 34.56
C ASP A 258 -21.49 -16.57 33.19
N ALA A 259 -21.18 -15.50 32.46
CA ALA A 259 -21.71 -15.16 31.15
C ALA A 259 -20.88 -13.99 30.56
N PRO A 260 -20.79 -13.82 29.23
CA PRO A 260 -20.09 -12.69 28.63
C PRO A 260 -20.58 -11.33 29.14
N THR A 261 -19.65 -10.40 29.35
CA THR A 261 -19.94 -9.04 29.83
C THR A 261 -19.20 -7.99 29.03
N GLY A 262 -19.80 -6.83 28.81
CA GLY A 262 -19.16 -5.73 28.08
C GLY A 262 -20.14 -4.65 27.66
N ARG A 263 -19.62 -3.47 27.33
CA ARG A 263 -20.40 -2.34 26.84
C ARG A 263 -19.59 -1.57 25.80
N TYR A 264 -20.11 -1.48 24.59
CA TYR A 264 -19.36 -1.03 23.42
C TYR A 264 -20.16 -0.01 22.63
N ALA A 265 -19.57 1.16 22.39
CA ALA A 265 -20.15 2.19 21.54
C ALA A 265 -19.80 1.90 20.08
N ILE A 266 -20.81 1.70 19.25
CA ILE A 266 -20.67 1.48 17.81
C ILE A 266 -20.98 2.80 17.09
N VAL A 267 -20.05 3.22 16.25
CA VAL A 267 -20.17 4.40 15.39
C VAL A 267 -19.77 3.98 13.98
N ASN A 268 -20.69 4.15 13.03
CA ASN A 268 -20.44 3.79 11.64
C ASN A 268 -19.99 2.33 11.46
N ASP A 269 -20.77 1.38 12.01
CA ASP A 269 -20.49 -0.07 12.00
C ASP A 269 -19.20 -0.52 12.72
N SER A 270 -18.51 0.39 13.43
CA SER A 270 -17.24 0.10 14.08
C SER A 270 -17.17 0.60 15.52
N GLU A 271 -16.38 -0.09 16.34
CA GLU A 271 -15.99 0.36 17.68
C GLU A 271 -14.55 0.91 17.60
N ALA A 272 -14.28 2.04 18.26
CA ALA A 272 -13.05 2.80 18.09
C ALA A 272 -11.75 2.03 18.43
N SER A 273 -11.82 1.06 19.34
CA SER A 273 -10.68 0.19 19.70
C SER A 273 -10.64 -1.13 18.93
N TYR A 274 -11.56 -1.34 17.97
CA TYR A 274 -11.69 -2.56 17.15
C TYR A 274 -11.87 -3.84 17.99
N THR A 275 -12.33 -3.71 19.24
CA THR A 275 -12.66 -4.86 20.10
C THR A 275 -13.97 -5.50 19.70
N VAL A 276 -14.84 -4.73 19.05
CA VAL A 276 -16.07 -5.18 18.42
C VAL A 276 -16.06 -4.74 16.96
N SER A 277 -16.28 -5.69 16.05
CA SER A 277 -16.53 -5.41 14.64
C SER A 277 -17.95 -5.84 14.29
N VAL A 278 -18.61 -5.06 13.42
CA VAL A 278 -19.97 -5.31 12.99
C VAL A 278 -19.99 -5.55 11.48
N TRP A 279 -20.61 -6.63 11.06
CA TRP A 279 -20.94 -6.90 9.67
C TRP A 279 -22.44 -7.01 9.53
N LYS A 280 -22.99 -6.43 8.48
CA LYS A 280 -24.44 -6.40 8.24
C LYS A 280 -24.75 -6.80 6.81
N GLY A 281 -25.90 -7.40 6.59
CA GLY A 281 -26.41 -7.68 5.25
C GLY A 281 -27.92 -7.85 5.24
N GLY A 282 -28.51 -7.72 4.06
CA GLY A 282 -29.96 -7.60 3.88
C GLY A 282 -30.51 -6.20 4.21
N PHE A 283 -29.75 -5.36 4.92
CA PHE A 283 -30.05 -3.94 5.09
C PHE A 283 -29.64 -3.12 3.86
N HIS A 284 -30.29 -1.99 3.66
CA HIS A 284 -29.93 -1.05 2.61
C HIS A 284 -28.45 -0.62 2.77
N TYR A 285 -27.70 -0.62 1.66
CA TYR A 285 -26.22 -0.49 1.71
C TYR A 285 -25.76 0.83 2.32
N SER A 286 -26.56 1.89 2.16
CA SER A 286 -26.27 3.22 2.70
C SER A 286 -26.40 3.37 4.21
N LEU A 287 -26.96 2.38 4.91
CA LEU A 287 -27.27 2.51 6.33
C LEU A 287 -26.12 2.02 7.19
N SER A 288 -25.52 2.90 7.97
CA SER A 288 -24.53 2.55 8.99
C SER A 288 -25.16 2.42 10.37
N LEU A 289 -24.71 1.46 11.17
CA LEU A 289 -25.20 1.21 12.52
C LEU A 289 -24.49 2.12 13.54
N HIS A 290 -25.27 2.79 14.39
CA HIS A 290 -24.81 3.63 15.49
C HIS A 290 -25.54 3.27 16.77
N GLY A 291 -24.85 3.11 17.90
CA GLY A 291 -25.52 2.79 19.17
C GLY A 291 -24.61 2.15 20.20
N GLU A 292 -25.20 1.45 21.15
CA GLU A 292 -24.49 0.74 22.21
C GLU A 292 -24.86 -0.74 22.20
N LEU A 293 -23.84 -1.61 22.08
CA LEU A 293 -23.94 -3.04 22.35
C LEU A 293 -23.64 -3.31 23.82
N VAL A 294 -24.51 -4.04 24.50
CA VAL A 294 -24.42 -4.39 25.91
C VAL A 294 -24.49 -5.90 26.07
N LEU A 295 -23.50 -6.49 26.72
CA LEU A 295 -23.52 -7.88 27.19
C LEU A 295 -23.71 -7.88 28.70
N LYS A 296 -24.83 -8.44 29.19
CA LYS A 296 -25.11 -8.56 30.63
C LYS A 296 -26.05 -9.72 30.92
N ASP A 297 -25.81 -10.41 32.03
CA ASP A 297 -26.66 -11.50 32.56
C ASP A 297 -27.07 -12.56 31.51
N GLY A 298 -26.16 -12.91 30.59
CA GLY A 298 -26.42 -13.90 29.53
C GLY A 298 -27.22 -13.36 28.33
N TRP A 299 -27.38 -12.05 28.21
CA TRP A 299 -28.01 -11.38 27.08
C TRP A 299 -27.00 -10.53 26.30
N ALA A 300 -27.14 -10.51 24.99
CA ALA A 300 -26.61 -9.49 24.11
C ALA A 300 -27.75 -8.57 23.68
N GLY A 301 -27.62 -7.28 23.91
CA GLY A 301 -28.62 -6.32 23.48
C GLY A 301 -27.99 -5.10 22.87
N PHE A 302 -28.70 -4.51 21.91
CA PHE A 302 -28.27 -3.31 21.22
C PHE A 302 -29.38 -2.27 21.28
N SER A 303 -28.97 -1.02 21.51
CA SER A 303 -29.85 0.14 21.43
C SER A 303 -29.17 1.22 20.60
N GLY A 304 -29.81 1.64 19.51
CA GLY A 304 -29.22 2.59 18.60
C GLY A 304 -30.12 2.97 17.43
N TYR A 305 -29.51 3.28 16.31
CA TYR A 305 -30.18 3.61 15.07
C TYR A 305 -29.30 3.26 13.85
N PHE A 306 -29.94 3.03 12.71
CA PHE A 306 -29.31 3.11 11.41
C PHE A 306 -29.36 4.55 10.90
N GLN A 307 -28.30 4.98 10.23
CA GLN A 307 -28.20 6.29 9.59
C GLN A 307 -27.71 6.13 8.16
N GLY A 308 -28.36 6.79 7.20
CA GLY A 308 -27.93 6.84 5.80
C GLY A 308 -26.70 7.71 5.58
N PHE A 309 -26.21 7.78 4.35
CA PHE A 309 -25.18 8.74 3.94
C PHE A 309 -25.62 10.21 4.12
N SER A 310 -26.92 10.50 3.96
CA SER A 310 -27.50 11.82 4.28
C SER A 310 -27.99 11.87 5.73
N SER A 311 -27.72 12.99 6.40
CA SER A 311 -27.58 13.02 7.86
C SER A 311 -28.86 13.08 8.71
N ASP A 312 -30.03 13.33 8.11
CA ASP A 312 -31.21 13.74 8.90
C ASP A 312 -32.10 12.60 9.38
N LYS A 313 -32.18 11.48 8.65
CA LYS A 313 -33.11 10.40 8.99
C LYS A 313 -32.41 9.25 9.72
N ARG A 314 -32.85 9.02 10.96
CA ARG A 314 -32.39 7.92 11.81
C ARG A 314 -33.49 6.89 11.99
N TYR A 315 -33.15 5.63 11.79
CA TYR A 315 -34.06 4.50 11.96
C TYR A 315 -33.72 3.78 13.27
N PRO A 316 -34.55 3.86 14.32
CA PRO A 316 -34.26 3.22 15.59
C PRO A 316 -34.01 1.72 15.42
N VAL A 317 -32.91 1.21 15.97
CA VAL A 317 -32.57 -0.21 15.95
C VAL A 317 -32.48 -0.70 17.37
N GLY A 318 -33.12 -1.83 17.64
CA GLY A 318 -32.98 -2.49 18.91
C GLY A 318 -33.10 -4.00 18.79
N PHE A 319 -32.24 -4.71 19.50
CA PHE A 319 -32.40 -6.14 19.69
C PHE A 319 -32.05 -6.54 21.11
N GLY A 320 -32.62 -7.67 21.53
CA GLY A 320 -32.24 -8.40 22.72
C GLY A 320 -32.22 -9.89 22.39
N LEU A 321 -31.08 -10.53 22.61
CA LEU A 321 -30.84 -11.93 22.31
C LEU A 321 -30.28 -12.62 23.53
N ARG A 322 -30.91 -13.75 23.91
CA ARG A 322 -30.34 -14.65 24.90
C ARG A 322 -29.16 -15.41 24.31
N LEU A 323 -28.02 -15.34 24.98
CA LEU A 323 -26.82 -16.06 24.57
C LEU A 323 -26.90 -17.52 25.06
N PRO A 324 -26.47 -18.49 24.24
CA PRO A 324 -26.37 -19.90 24.65
C PRO A 324 -25.11 -20.10 25.50
N VAL A 325 -25.02 -19.44 26.66
CA VAL A 325 -23.79 -19.32 27.46
C VAL A 325 -23.13 -20.66 27.77
N ALA A 326 -23.92 -21.70 28.03
CA ALA A 326 -23.43 -23.05 28.34
C ALA A 326 -22.77 -23.77 27.15
N ASP A 327 -23.10 -23.37 25.91
CA ASP A 327 -22.63 -23.99 24.68
C ASP A 327 -21.44 -23.23 24.06
N ILE A 328 -21.04 -22.08 24.63
CA ILE A 328 -19.90 -21.31 24.15
C ILE A 328 -18.60 -22.06 24.48
N ASP A 329 -17.91 -22.52 23.42
CA ASP A 329 -16.58 -23.10 23.55
C ASP A 329 -15.50 -22.01 23.65
N TRP A 330 -15.16 -21.67 24.88
CA TRP A 330 -14.08 -20.72 25.19
C TRP A 330 -12.67 -21.27 24.96
N SER A 331 -12.52 -22.57 24.64
CA SER A 331 -11.18 -23.14 24.44
C SER A 331 -10.49 -22.58 23.19
N HIS A 332 -11.25 -22.12 22.19
CA HIS A 332 -10.74 -21.47 20.98
C HIS A 332 -10.71 -19.94 21.08
N TYR A 333 -11.12 -19.36 22.22
CA TYR A 333 -11.20 -17.92 22.39
C TYR A 333 -9.83 -17.30 22.68
N ALA A 334 -9.53 -16.20 21.99
CA ALA A 334 -8.32 -15.42 22.20
C ALA A 334 -8.50 -14.39 23.33
N PHE A 335 -7.92 -14.66 24.49
CA PHE A 335 -7.98 -13.76 25.65
C PHE A 335 -7.14 -12.50 25.39
N GLY A 336 -7.79 -11.33 25.42
CA GLY A 336 -7.25 -10.05 24.95
C GLY A 336 -6.52 -9.22 26.00
N SER A 337 -6.70 -9.53 27.29
CA SER A 337 -6.08 -8.80 28.40
C SER A 337 -5.67 -9.72 29.55
N LEU A 338 -4.72 -9.28 30.37
CA LEU A 338 -4.33 -10.01 31.59
C LEU A 338 -5.51 -10.11 32.56
N GLU A 339 -6.32 -9.06 32.69
CA GLU A 339 -7.48 -9.07 33.59
C GLU A 339 -8.48 -10.17 33.20
N GLU A 340 -8.82 -10.25 31.91
CA GLU A 340 -9.71 -11.26 31.37
C GLU A 340 -9.14 -12.67 31.53
N LEU A 341 -7.87 -12.87 31.13
CA LEU A 341 -7.18 -14.14 31.23
C LEU A 341 -7.13 -14.65 32.69
N LEU A 342 -6.80 -13.76 33.64
CA LEU A 342 -6.64 -14.11 35.06
C LEU A 342 -7.96 -14.44 35.75
N ARG A 343 -9.12 -14.09 35.16
CA ARG A 343 -10.45 -14.52 35.63
C ARG A 343 -10.79 -15.93 35.18
N ALA A 344 -10.19 -16.43 34.11
CA ALA A 344 -10.46 -17.77 33.58
C ALA A 344 -9.80 -18.87 34.44
N PRO A 345 -10.44 -20.05 34.56
CA PRO A 345 -9.81 -21.21 35.19
C PRO A 345 -8.58 -21.66 34.39
N ALA A 346 -7.55 -22.14 35.08
CA ALA A 346 -6.21 -22.33 34.52
C ALA A 346 -6.12 -23.33 33.34
N ASP A 347 -7.09 -24.22 33.21
CA ASP A 347 -7.18 -25.28 32.22
C ASP A 347 -7.97 -24.89 30.96
N LEU A 348 -8.68 -23.77 30.98
CA LEU A 348 -9.56 -23.32 29.90
C LEU A 348 -8.81 -22.56 28.78
N PRO A 349 -8.06 -21.47 29.04
CA PRO A 349 -7.41 -20.72 27.98
C PRO A 349 -6.41 -21.55 27.18
N ARG A 350 -6.57 -21.55 25.85
CA ARG A 350 -5.57 -22.04 24.90
C ARG A 350 -4.86 -20.91 24.18
N HIS A 351 -5.47 -19.74 24.09
CA HIS A 351 -4.96 -18.62 23.29
C HIS A 351 -4.97 -17.32 24.08
N ALA A 352 -3.86 -16.59 24.07
CA ALA A 352 -3.77 -15.27 24.69
C ALA A 352 -3.08 -14.29 23.74
N GLN A 353 -3.70 -13.12 23.52
CA GLN A 353 -3.18 -12.05 22.68
C GLN A 353 -3.23 -10.75 23.48
N LEU A 354 -2.07 -10.33 24.00
CA LEU A 354 -1.99 -9.24 24.95
C LEU A 354 -1.23 -8.06 24.33
N THR A 355 -1.90 -6.91 24.25
CA THR A 355 -1.32 -5.64 23.81
C THR A 355 -1.04 -4.75 25.02
N ASP A 356 0.20 -4.29 25.14
CA ASP A 356 0.72 -3.47 26.24
C ASP A 356 0.31 -4.00 27.63
N PRO A 357 0.50 -5.30 27.95
CA PRO A 357 0.01 -5.90 29.20
C PRO A 357 0.69 -5.35 30.47
N GLY A 358 1.67 -4.46 30.34
CA GLY A 358 2.55 -4.09 31.44
C GLY A 358 3.44 -5.26 31.88
N PRO A 359 3.87 -5.30 33.15
CA PRO A 359 4.71 -6.37 33.68
C PRO A 359 3.97 -7.71 33.72
N LEU A 360 4.61 -8.78 33.26
CA LEU A 360 4.01 -10.12 33.25
C LEU A 360 3.95 -10.70 34.68
N PRO A 361 2.76 -11.04 35.21
CA PRO A 361 2.63 -11.61 36.54
C PRO A 361 2.94 -13.12 36.55
N ASP A 362 3.50 -13.64 37.65
CA ASP A 362 3.73 -15.09 37.83
C ASP A 362 2.48 -15.94 37.58
N ALA A 363 1.31 -15.35 37.84
CA ALA A 363 0.02 -15.97 37.61
C ALA A 363 -0.20 -16.41 36.16
N LEU A 364 0.39 -15.72 35.16
CA LEU A 364 0.32 -16.10 33.74
C LEU A 364 0.90 -17.50 33.48
N TYR A 365 1.95 -17.87 34.19
CA TYR A 365 2.62 -19.15 33.95
C TYR A 365 1.86 -20.36 34.51
N ARG A 366 0.72 -20.16 35.18
CA ARG A 366 -0.16 -21.26 35.61
C ARG A 366 -0.95 -21.88 34.45
N TYR A 367 -1.14 -21.15 33.35
CA TYR A 367 -1.95 -21.58 32.20
C TYR A 367 -1.16 -22.56 31.31
N ARG A 368 -0.83 -23.73 31.85
CA ARG A 368 -0.08 -24.81 31.15
C ARG A 368 -0.81 -25.38 29.93
N ALA A 369 -2.09 -25.02 29.80
CA ALA A 369 -2.97 -25.33 28.70
C ALA A 369 -2.73 -24.47 27.44
N LEU A 370 -2.06 -23.31 27.57
CA LEU A 370 -1.82 -22.37 26.47
C LEU A 370 -1.07 -23.04 25.32
N GLU A 371 -1.62 -22.87 24.13
CA GLU A 371 -1.07 -23.27 22.84
C GLU A 371 -0.57 -22.07 22.06
N THR A 372 -1.16 -20.88 22.25
CA THR A 372 -0.64 -19.63 21.67
C THR A 372 -0.53 -18.52 22.69
N LEU A 373 0.56 -17.75 22.59
CA LEU A 373 0.80 -16.55 23.38
C LEU A 373 1.39 -15.47 22.49
N THR A 374 0.68 -14.36 22.35
CA THR A 374 1.16 -13.14 21.69
C THR A 374 1.29 -12.03 22.71
N LEU A 375 2.47 -11.43 22.80
CA LEU A 375 2.76 -10.24 23.60
C LEU A 375 3.23 -9.13 22.64
N ARG A 376 2.44 -8.06 22.55
CA ARG A 376 2.76 -6.89 21.72
C ARG A 376 2.96 -5.67 22.60
N TYR A 377 4.11 -5.04 22.49
CA TYR A 377 4.38 -3.73 23.07
C TYR A 377 4.41 -2.72 21.93
N THR A 378 3.56 -1.69 22.01
CA THR A 378 3.33 -0.76 20.90
C THR A 378 4.25 0.46 20.93
N THR A 379 4.83 0.78 22.09
CA THR A 379 5.73 1.92 22.24
C THR A 379 6.97 1.58 23.08
N PRO A 380 8.07 2.35 22.97
CA PRO A 380 9.25 2.16 23.80
C PRO A 380 8.99 2.27 25.31
N GLU A 381 8.00 3.08 25.71
CA GLU A 381 7.59 3.24 27.11
C GLU A 381 6.91 1.99 27.64
N THR A 382 5.98 1.39 26.89
CA THR A 382 5.28 0.17 27.32
C THR A 382 6.23 -1.03 27.32
N ALA A 383 7.17 -1.07 26.38
CA ALA A 383 8.19 -2.11 26.29
C ALA A 383 9.08 -2.20 27.56
N GLN A 384 9.26 -1.10 28.31
CA GLN A 384 10.01 -1.11 29.59
C GLN A 384 9.42 -2.09 30.62
N ALA A 385 8.14 -2.45 30.46
CA ALA A 385 7.48 -3.38 31.36
C ALA A 385 7.96 -4.84 31.18
N LEU A 386 8.66 -5.16 30.08
CA LEU A 386 9.32 -6.44 29.83
C LEU A 386 10.84 -6.25 29.69
N PRO A 387 11.58 -6.04 30.78
CA PRO A 387 13.03 -5.81 30.71
C PRO A 387 13.84 -7.05 30.27
N ALA A 388 13.27 -8.24 30.43
CA ALA A 388 13.82 -9.51 29.99
C ALA A 388 12.70 -10.53 29.78
N ILE A 389 12.93 -11.53 28.92
CA ILE A 389 12.02 -12.67 28.77
C ILE A 389 12.14 -13.55 30.01
N PRO A 390 11.08 -13.73 30.83
CA PRO A 390 11.19 -14.49 32.07
C PRO A 390 11.32 -15.99 31.82
N ASP A 391 12.23 -16.66 32.54
CA ASP A 391 12.45 -18.11 32.43
C ASP A 391 11.18 -18.93 32.69
N ALA A 392 10.25 -18.42 33.49
CA ALA A 392 8.98 -19.06 33.78
C ALA A 392 8.10 -19.28 32.53
N LEU A 393 8.33 -18.53 31.44
CA LEU A 393 7.65 -18.71 30.15
C LEU A 393 7.90 -20.11 29.58
N SER A 394 9.09 -20.68 29.79
CA SER A 394 9.43 -22.05 29.36
C SER A 394 8.53 -23.14 29.94
N GLY A 395 7.84 -22.84 31.06
CA GLY A 395 6.88 -23.75 31.64
C GLY A 395 5.54 -23.82 30.89
N LEU A 396 5.29 -22.97 29.89
CA LEU A 396 4.12 -23.06 29.01
C LEU A 396 4.37 -24.14 27.94
N THR A 397 4.54 -25.39 28.38
CA THR A 397 5.08 -26.51 27.59
C THR A 397 4.22 -26.95 26.40
N ARG A 398 3.00 -26.42 26.26
CA ARG A 398 2.08 -26.72 25.15
C ARG A 398 2.06 -25.64 24.07
N LEU A 399 2.85 -24.56 24.21
CA LEU A 399 2.92 -23.51 23.22
C LEU A 399 3.38 -24.07 21.87
N ARG A 400 2.52 -23.88 20.87
CA ARG A 400 2.77 -24.10 19.44
C ARG A 400 3.12 -22.79 18.74
N SER A 401 2.59 -21.67 19.21
CA SER A 401 2.91 -20.34 18.69
C SER A 401 3.30 -19.38 19.82
N LEU A 402 4.44 -18.72 19.66
CA LEU A 402 4.90 -17.66 20.55
C LEU A 402 5.26 -16.44 19.71
N ALA A 403 4.60 -15.32 19.97
CA ALA A 403 4.90 -14.04 19.36
C ALA A 403 5.25 -13.00 20.43
N LEU A 404 6.43 -12.40 20.32
CA LEU A 404 6.94 -11.32 21.17
C LEU A 404 7.35 -10.17 20.25
N THR A 405 6.58 -9.08 20.23
CA THR A 405 6.80 -7.98 19.28
C THR A 405 6.94 -6.65 19.99
N GLY A 406 7.86 -5.80 19.54
CA GLY A 406 8.11 -4.48 20.11
C GLY A 406 8.79 -4.53 21.49
N ILE A 407 9.49 -5.62 21.80
CA ILE A 407 10.13 -5.87 23.09
C ILE A 407 11.50 -5.18 23.22
N GLU A 408 11.56 -3.87 22.94
CA GLU A 408 12.82 -3.14 22.77
C GLU A 408 13.72 -3.10 24.02
N ALA A 409 13.12 -3.26 25.21
CA ALA A 409 13.85 -3.34 26.47
C ALA A 409 14.64 -4.65 26.63
N VAL A 410 14.26 -5.70 25.87
CA VAL A 410 14.91 -7.02 25.92
C VAL A 410 16.20 -6.99 25.12
N THR A 411 17.33 -7.14 25.80
CA THR A 411 18.68 -7.14 25.19
C THR A 411 19.28 -8.53 25.00
N THR A 412 18.63 -9.57 25.55
CA THR A 412 19.05 -10.97 25.42
C THR A 412 17.82 -11.86 25.36
N LEU A 413 17.84 -12.87 24.48
CA LEU A 413 16.83 -13.91 24.47
C LEU A 413 17.22 -14.99 25.49
N ALA A 414 16.24 -15.48 26.26
CA ALA A 414 16.50 -16.44 27.33
C ALA A 414 16.74 -17.86 26.77
N ASP A 415 17.77 -18.55 27.27
CA ASP A 415 18.09 -19.95 26.91
C ASP A 415 16.92 -20.91 27.19
N SER A 416 16.10 -20.57 28.19
CA SER A 416 14.91 -21.34 28.58
C SER A 416 13.86 -21.45 27.48
N LEU A 417 13.88 -20.59 26.46
CA LEU A 417 13.01 -20.71 25.28
C LEU A 417 13.25 -22.02 24.50
N GLY A 418 14.47 -22.56 24.55
CA GLY A 418 14.80 -23.85 23.93
C GLY A 418 14.08 -25.05 24.55
N ALA A 419 13.40 -24.89 25.69
CA ALA A 419 12.61 -25.94 26.33
C ALA A 419 11.17 -26.08 25.78
N LEU A 420 10.72 -25.15 24.93
CA LEU A 420 9.37 -25.14 24.36
C LEU A 420 9.25 -26.07 23.14
N THR A 421 9.40 -27.38 23.36
CA THR A 421 9.54 -28.40 22.30
C THR A 421 8.34 -28.57 21.37
N GLU A 422 7.19 -28.00 21.73
CA GLU A 422 5.96 -28.03 20.93
C GLU A 422 5.83 -26.83 19.96
N LEU A 423 6.73 -25.85 20.04
CA LEU A 423 6.70 -24.66 19.18
C LEU A 423 6.86 -25.03 17.71
N GLN A 424 5.97 -24.45 16.91
CA GLN A 424 5.90 -24.54 15.45
C GLN A 424 6.13 -23.17 14.82
N TRP A 425 5.61 -22.12 15.47
CA TRP A 425 5.76 -20.74 15.05
C TRP A 425 6.41 -19.91 16.16
N LEU A 426 7.49 -19.22 15.82
CA LEU A 426 8.18 -18.32 16.73
C LEU A 426 8.38 -16.97 16.04
N PHE A 427 7.87 -15.91 16.65
CA PHE A 427 8.05 -14.54 16.20
C PHE A 427 8.65 -13.73 17.33
N ILE A 428 9.88 -13.25 17.16
CA ILE A 428 10.51 -12.34 18.11
C ILE A 428 11.03 -11.14 17.32
N THR A 429 10.35 -10.00 17.44
CA THR A 429 10.70 -8.79 16.70
C THR A 429 10.80 -7.57 17.61
N GLY A 430 11.65 -6.61 17.21
CA GLY A 430 11.84 -5.38 17.95
C GLY A 430 12.54 -5.57 19.29
N SER A 431 13.39 -6.60 19.45
CA SER A 431 14.29 -6.72 20.61
C SER A 431 15.66 -6.13 20.27
N ARG A 432 16.54 -6.02 21.26
CA ARG A 432 17.95 -5.63 21.08
C ARG A 432 18.90 -6.81 21.27
N ALA A 433 18.40 -8.04 21.07
CA ALA A 433 19.18 -9.24 21.22
C ALA A 433 20.30 -9.33 20.18
N ALA A 434 21.53 -9.57 20.64
CA ALA A 434 22.70 -9.72 19.77
C ALA A 434 22.98 -11.17 19.34
N LYS A 435 22.38 -12.15 20.02
CA LYS A 435 22.61 -13.58 19.80
C LYS A 435 21.31 -14.37 19.94
N VAL A 436 21.24 -15.46 19.18
CA VAL A 436 20.23 -16.49 19.32
C VAL A 436 20.70 -17.52 20.35
N PRO A 437 19.88 -17.92 21.33
CA PRO A 437 20.26 -18.87 22.37
C PRO A 437 20.37 -20.29 21.80
N ASP A 438 21.22 -21.09 22.43
CA ASP A 438 21.47 -22.47 22.01
C ASP A 438 20.17 -23.29 22.06
N GLY A 439 19.91 -24.06 21.00
CA GLY A 439 18.76 -24.95 20.92
C GLY A 439 17.43 -24.30 20.50
N LEU A 440 17.33 -22.96 20.49
CA LEU A 440 16.09 -22.29 20.06
C LEU A 440 15.74 -22.59 18.60
N LEU A 441 16.72 -22.53 17.71
CA LEU A 441 16.52 -22.90 16.30
C LEU A 441 16.49 -24.41 16.09
N ALA A 442 16.87 -25.21 17.08
CA ALA A 442 16.89 -26.68 17.02
C ALA A 442 15.58 -27.32 17.51
N LEU A 443 14.56 -26.51 17.85
CA LEU A 443 13.27 -27.00 18.34
C LEU A 443 12.64 -27.96 17.31
N PRO A 444 12.24 -29.18 17.73
CA PRO A 444 12.00 -30.29 16.79
C PRO A 444 10.78 -30.11 15.88
N LYS A 445 9.87 -29.20 16.24
CA LYS A 445 8.62 -28.91 15.53
C LYS A 445 8.61 -27.52 14.89
N LEU A 446 9.69 -26.75 14.99
CA LEU A 446 9.73 -25.37 14.53
C LEU A 446 9.69 -25.33 12.99
N VAL A 447 8.61 -24.79 12.43
CA VAL A 447 8.36 -24.69 10.99
C VAL A 447 8.65 -23.27 10.50
N HIS A 448 8.26 -22.26 11.28
CA HIS A 448 8.43 -20.85 10.94
C HIS A 448 9.08 -20.10 12.09
N CYS A 449 10.14 -19.35 11.78
CA CYS A 449 10.84 -18.53 12.74
C CYS A 449 11.12 -17.15 12.16
N THR A 450 10.68 -16.10 12.85
CA THR A 450 11.01 -14.71 12.54
C THR A 450 11.79 -14.14 13.71
N LEU A 451 13.02 -13.73 13.42
CA LEU A 451 13.89 -12.98 14.34
C LEU A 451 14.29 -11.64 13.72
N SER A 452 13.39 -11.02 12.96
CA SER A 452 13.61 -9.74 12.30
C SER A 452 13.57 -8.56 13.27
N ASP A 453 14.16 -7.45 12.88
CA ASP A 453 14.20 -6.21 13.69
C ASP A 453 14.82 -6.45 15.06
N ASN A 454 15.97 -7.14 15.07
CA ASN A 454 16.76 -7.36 16.27
C ASN A 454 18.18 -6.80 16.07
N ALA A 455 19.11 -7.12 16.98
CA ALA A 455 20.51 -6.70 16.87
C ALA A 455 21.44 -7.89 16.60
N LEU A 456 20.93 -8.99 16.01
CA LEU A 456 21.65 -10.25 15.90
C LEU A 456 22.93 -10.07 15.07
N GLN A 457 24.07 -10.44 15.65
CA GLN A 457 25.38 -10.32 15.00
C GLN A 457 25.84 -11.65 14.38
N SER A 458 25.27 -12.77 14.84
CA SER A 458 25.63 -14.11 14.39
C SER A 458 24.50 -15.10 14.71
N LEU A 459 24.49 -16.23 14.00
CA LEU A 459 23.63 -17.39 14.24
C LEU A 459 24.48 -18.59 14.71
N PRO A 460 23.87 -19.59 15.37
CA PRO A 460 24.59 -20.80 15.74
C PRO A 460 25.04 -21.59 14.50
N GLU A 461 26.28 -22.11 14.51
CA GLU A 461 26.86 -22.84 13.36
C GLU A 461 26.11 -24.13 12.99
N ALA A 462 25.37 -24.70 13.95
CA ALA A 462 24.57 -25.92 13.79
C ALA A 462 23.39 -25.91 14.76
N GLY A 463 22.48 -26.87 14.60
CA GLY A 463 21.30 -27.01 15.48
C GLY A 463 20.10 -26.27 14.94
N TYR A 464 19.57 -26.78 13.83
CA TYR A 464 18.38 -26.25 13.16
C TYR A 464 17.30 -27.32 13.11
N SER A 465 16.05 -26.90 13.19
CA SER A 465 14.89 -27.78 13.08
C SER A 465 14.87 -28.48 11.72
N PRO A 466 14.68 -29.81 11.67
CA PRO A 466 14.60 -30.54 10.41
C PRO A 466 13.36 -30.20 9.59
N VAL A 467 12.35 -29.58 10.21
CA VAL A 467 11.09 -29.18 9.58
C VAL A 467 10.99 -27.66 9.35
N LEU A 468 12.09 -26.91 9.55
CA LEU A 468 12.11 -25.47 9.32
C LEU A 468 11.86 -25.17 7.84
N GLY A 469 10.73 -24.53 7.55
CA GLY A 469 10.30 -24.13 6.22
C GLY A 469 10.60 -22.67 5.91
N SER A 470 10.55 -21.81 6.91
CA SER A 470 10.75 -20.35 6.75
C SER A 470 11.56 -19.77 7.89
N LEU A 471 12.58 -18.97 7.55
CA LEU A 471 13.39 -18.22 8.49
C LEU A 471 13.54 -16.77 8.02
N SER A 472 13.05 -15.81 8.80
CA SER A 472 13.26 -14.38 8.53
C SER A 472 14.19 -13.77 9.58
N LEU A 473 15.21 -13.08 9.07
CA LEU A 473 16.31 -12.47 9.82
C LEU A 473 16.54 -11.03 9.36
N ALA A 474 15.56 -10.42 8.70
CA ALA A 474 15.68 -9.06 8.19
C ALA A 474 16.00 -8.04 9.29
N ASN A 475 16.62 -6.92 8.91
CA ASN A 475 16.93 -5.81 9.82
C ASN A 475 17.71 -6.28 11.07
N ASN A 476 18.86 -6.93 10.85
CA ASN A 476 19.79 -7.38 11.88
C ASN A 476 21.21 -6.87 11.58
N GLN A 477 22.20 -7.36 12.33
CA GLN A 477 23.61 -6.96 12.20
C GLN A 477 24.49 -8.12 11.72
N LEU A 478 23.92 -9.05 10.94
CA LEU A 478 24.61 -10.23 10.44
C LEU A 478 25.62 -9.85 9.36
N GLN A 479 26.87 -10.29 9.53
CA GLN A 479 27.92 -10.14 8.51
C GLN A 479 28.03 -11.36 7.58
N THR A 480 27.50 -12.50 8.02
CA THR A 480 27.39 -13.75 7.28
C THR A 480 26.32 -14.64 7.94
N ILE A 481 26.04 -15.79 7.35
CA ILE A 481 25.17 -16.83 7.92
C ILE A 481 25.84 -18.21 7.81
N PRO A 482 25.50 -19.17 8.68
CA PRO A 482 26.17 -20.46 8.70
C PRO A 482 25.75 -21.36 7.53
N ALA A 483 26.70 -22.14 7.01
CA ALA A 483 26.49 -23.04 5.88
C ALA A 483 25.41 -24.11 6.14
N ALA A 484 25.12 -24.43 7.41
CA ALA A 484 24.08 -25.39 7.78
C ALA A 484 22.69 -25.04 7.23
N LEU A 485 22.38 -23.74 7.05
CA LEU A 485 21.10 -23.30 6.47
C LEU A 485 20.89 -23.79 5.03
N THR A 486 21.98 -23.93 4.26
CA THR A 486 21.94 -24.41 2.86
C THR A 486 21.58 -25.90 2.75
N GLN A 487 21.66 -26.64 3.85
CA GLN A 487 21.46 -28.09 3.91
C GLN A 487 20.12 -28.49 4.53
N LEU A 488 19.28 -27.52 4.89
CA LEU A 488 17.98 -27.80 5.50
C LEU A 488 17.02 -28.33 4.43
N PRO A 489 16.45 -29.54 4.62
CA PRO A 489 15.69 -30.21 3.56
C PRO A 489 14.36 -29.53 3.23
N ASN A 490 13.83 -28.74 4.15
CA ASN A 490 12.53 -28.11 4.04
C ASN A 490 12.59 -26.58 3.94
N LEU A 491 13.76 -25.95 4.06
CA LEU A 491 13.86 -24.48 4.05
C LEU A 491 13.54 -23.95 2.65
N ARG A 492 12.39 -23.29 2.51
CA ARG A 492 11.91 -22.69 1.26
C ARG A 492 12.04 -21.18 1.25
N THR A 493 11.92 -20.56 2.42
CA THR A 493 11.98 -19.11 2.54
C THR A 493 13.07 -18.71 3.50
N LEU A 494 13.99 -17.88 3.03
CA LEU A 494 15.04 -17.28 3.83
C LEU A 494 15.11 -15.79 3.52
N ASP A 495 14.89 -14.97 4.54
CA ASP A 495 14.92 -13.52 4.43
C ASP A 495 16.08 -12.94 5.23
N LEU A 496 16.95 -12.22 4.52
CA LEU A 496 18.22 -11.66 5.00
C LEU A 496 18.33 -10.16 4.71
N GLN A 497 17.25 -9.51 4.29
CA GLN A 497 17.27 -8.10 3.92
C GLN A 497 17.79 -7.22 5.06
N SER A 498 18.41 -6.09 4.73
CA SER A 498 18.89 -5.09 5.68
C SER A 498 19.86 -5.64 6.73
N ASN A 499 20.79 -6.49 6.31
CA ASN A 499 21.92 -6.95 7.11
C ASN A 499 23.27 -6.51 6.49
N PRO A 500 24.30 -6.16 7.27
CA PRO A 500 25.63 -5.79 6.75
C PRO A 500 26.45 -7.00 6.26
N LEU A 501 25.85 -7.86 5.44
CA LEU A 501 26.45 -9.08 4.91
C LEU A 501 27.64 -8.76 4.00
N SER A 502 28.78 -9.39 4.29
CA SER A 502 30.01 -9.27 3.50
C SER A 502 30.44 -10.61 2.88
N SER A 503 29.82 -11.71 3.30
CA SER A 503 30.04 -13.05 2.74
C SER A 503 28.83 -13.94 3.00
N LEU A 504 28.57 -14.89 2.12
CA LEU A 504 27.51 -15.87 2.23
C LEU A 504 28.03 -17.28 1.89
N PRO A 505 27.49 -18.34 2.53
CA PRO A 505 27.83 -19.71 2.17
C PRO A 505 27.29 -20.09 0.78
N GLU A 506 28.02 -20.95 0.08
CA GLU A 506 27.62 -21.50 -1.23
C GLU A 506 26.34 -22.34 -1.13
N GLY A 507 25.43 -22.22 -2.10
CA GLY A 507 24.22 -23.03 -2.19
C GLY A 507 22.96 -22.34 -1.67
N LEU A 508 23.06 -21.12 -1.11
CA LEU A 508 21.88 -20.34 -0.71
C LEU A 508 21.00 -19.95 -1.89
N GLU A 509 21.58 -19.76 -3.07
CA GLU A 509 20.87 -19.46 -4.31
C GLU A 509 19.93 -20.58 -4.78
N ARG A 510 19.92 -21.72 -4.08
CA ARG A 510 18.99 -22.84 -4.30
C ARG A 510 17.74 -22.79 -3.43
N ILE A 511 17.71 -21.91 -2.41
CA ILE A 511 16.51 -21.68 -1.60
C ILE A 511 15.49 -20.96 -2.49
N GLU A 512 14.29 -21.52 -2.58
CA GLU A 512 13.24 -21.09 -3.52
C GLU A 512 12.92 -19.60 -3.38
N ASN A 513 12.71 -19.13 -2.15
CA ASN A 513 12.40 -17.75 -1.81
C ASN A 513 13.51 -17.15 -0.95
N LEU A 514 14.63 -16.80 -1.59
CA LEU A 514 15.71 -16.04 -0.96
C LEU A 514 15.49 -14.53 -1.11
N GLN A 515 15.07 -13.88 -0.02
CA GLN A 515 14.98 -12.43 0.07
C GLN A 515 16.33 -11.85 0.51
N LEU A 516 16.94 -11.09 -0.40
CA LEU A 516 18.23 -10.44 -0.25
C LEU A 516 18.27 -9.29 -1.27
N GLU A 517 18.88 -8.17 -0.91
CA GLU A 517 19.04 -7.03 -1.82
C GLU A 517 19.81 -7.46 -3.08
N LEU A 518 19.34 -7.01 -4.25
CA LEU A 518 19.88 -7.47 -5.54
C LEU A 518 21.40 -7.25 -5.63
N GLU A 519 21.89 -6.11 -5.14
CA GLU A 519 23.31 -5.79 -5.09
C GLU A 519 24.13 -6.87 -4.35
N LYS A 520 23.61 -7.37 -3.23
CA LYS A 520 24.25 -8.45 -2.47
C LYS A 520 24.11 -9.80 -3.16
N LYS A 521 23.00 -10.07 -3.84
CA LYS A 521 22.87 -11.28 -4.68
C LYS A 521 23.97 -11.28 -5.75
N LEU A 522 24.15 -10.15 -6.46
CA LEU A 522 25.18 -9.97 -7.48
C LEU A 522 26.60 -10.03 -6.92
N ALA A 523 26.85 -9.50 -5.72
CA ALA A 523 28.18 -9.43 -5.14
C ALA A 523 28.61 -10.71 -4.40
N LEU A 524 27.67 -11.43 -3.78
CA LEU A 524 27.97 -12.49 -2.80
C LEU A 524 27.55 -13.89 -3.25
N LEU A 525 26.74 -14.04 -4.32
CA LEU A 525 26.23 -15.33 -4.80
C LEU A 525 26.61 -15.57 -6.26
N ASP A 526 26.51 -16.84 -6.71
CA ASP A 526 26.49 -17.17 -8.14
C ASP A 526 25.13 -16.76 -8.74
N TYR A 527 25.06 -15.48 -9.08
CA TYR A 527 23.88 -14.84 -9.64
C TYR A 527 24.05 -14.52 -11.13
N GLU A 528 24.93 -15.24 -11.82
CA GLU A 528 25.15 -15.08 -13.26
C GLU A 528 23.96 -15.59 -14.08
N TYR A 529 23.61 -14.85 -15.13
CA TYR A 529 22.65 -15.32 -16.12
C TYR A 529 23.26 -16.42 -16.99
N ARG A 530 22.59 -17.57 -17.10
CA ARG A 530 23.12 -18.75 -17.81
C ARG A 530 22.68 -18.85 -19.28
N GLY A 531 21.91 -17.88 -19.78
CA GLY A 531 21.26 -17.96 -21.10
C GLY A 531 20.02 -18.85 -21.07
N ALA A 532 19.00 -18.53 -21.87
CA ALA A 532 17.79 -19.34 -21.98
C ALA A 532 18.08 -20.81 -22.36
N ASP A 533 19.08 -21.03 -23.20
CA ASP A 533 19.59 -22.33 -23.65
C ASP A 533 20.57 -23.00 -22.67
N GLY A 534 20.93 -22.34 -21.58
CA GLY A 534 21.99 -22.76 -20.66
C GLY A 534 23.41 -22.68 -21.25
N GLY A 535 23.58 -22.08 -22.43
CA GLY A 535 24.84 -21.98 -23.17
C GLY A 535 25.71 -20.78 -22.81
N GLY A 536 25.31 -19.97 -21.81
CA GLY A 536 25.96 -18.71 -21.44
C GLY A 536 25.52 -17.53 -22.30
N THR A 537 26.08 -16.35 -22.06
CA THR A 537 25.72 -15.11 -22.79
C THR A 537 26.59 -14.87 -24.02
N VAL A 538 26.08 -14.13 -24.99
CA VAL A 538 26.82 -13.63 -26.16
C VAL A 538 27.00 -12.11 -26.06
N PRO A 539 28.06 -11.53 -26.65
CA PRO A 539 28.24 -10.09 -26.68
C PRO A 539 27.09 -9.38 -27.41
N VAL A 540 26.63 -8.27 -26.83
CA VAL A 540 25.59 -7.41 -27.42
C VAL A 540 26.16 -6.01 -27.56
N ASP A 541 25.83 -5.35 -28.67
CA ASP A 541 26.14 -3.92 -28.85
C ASP A 541 25.10 -3.08 -28.09
N GLU A 542 25.45 -2.62 -26.90
CA GLU A 542 24.57 -1.78 -26.07
C GLU A 542 24.17 -0.46 -26.75
N ALA A 543 24.96 0.02 -27.72
CA ALA A 543 24.71 1.29 -28.37
C ALA A 543 23.36 1.32 -29.09
N ILE A 544 22.90 0.19 -29.63
CA ILE A 544 21.68 0.10 -30.45
C ILE A 544 20.38 0.32 -29.66
N PHE A 545 20.45 0.24 -28.32
CA PHE A 545 19.28 0.43 -27.45
C PHE A 545 19.11 1.87 -26.98
N LEU A 546 20.11 2.74 -27.16
CA LEU A 546 20.13 4.09 -26.59
C LEU A 546 19.77 5.15 -27.64
N ALA A 547 18.91 6.10 -27.25
CA ALA A 547 18.44 7.18 -28.11
C ALA A 547 19.59 8.02 -28.68
N ARG A 548 20.64 8.26 -27.88
CA ARG A 548 21.82 9.04 -28.31
C ARG A 548 22.54 8.50 -29.55
N ASN A 549 22.35 7.22 -29.88
CA ASN A 549 22.99 6.56 -31.02
C ASN A 549 22.08 6.41 -32.24
N ASP A 550 20.77 6.67 -32.11
CA ASP A 550 19.85 6.79 -33.24
C ASP A 550 19.61 8.27 -33.58
N ARG A 551 19.83 8.64 -34.84
CA ARG A 551 19.79 10.04 -35.25
C ARG A 551 18.42 10.69 -35.03
N ALA A 552 17.33 9.97 -35.25
CA ALA A 552 15.98 10.53 -35.14
C ALA A 552 15.56 10.65 -33.66
N SER A 553 15.79 9.60 -32.88
CA SER A 553 15.50 9.58 -31.45
C SER A 553 16.33 10.61 -30.68
N LYS A 554 17.62 10.75 -31.02
CA LYS A 554 18.48 11.80 -30.46
C LYS A 554 17.96 13.21 -30.82
N ALA A 555 17.53 13.43 -32.06
CA ALA A 555 16.98 14.72 -32.46
C ALA A 555 15.69 15.06 -31.67
N MET A 556 14.80 14.09 -31.48
CA MET A 556 13.59 14.25 -30.65
C MET A 556 13.95 14.60 -29.20
N LEU A 557 14.92 13.90 -28.62
CA LEU A 557 15.39 14.17 -27.26
C LEU A 557 16.04 15.55 -27.15
N ASP A 558 16.91 15.93 -28.07
CA ASP A 558 17.58 17.24 -28.07
C ASP A 558 16.60 18.41 -28.15
N GLU A 559 15.55 18.25 -28.95
CA GLU A 559 14.46 19.22 -29.09
C GLU A 559 13.64 19.32 -27.80
N ALA A 560 13.22 18.19 -27.22
CA ALA A 560 12.47 18.17 -25.96
C ALA A 560 13.26 18.77 -24.79
N LEU A 561 14.59 18.60 -24.80
CA LEU A 561 15.47 19.12 -23.77
C LEU A 561 15.95 20.56 -24.03
N ALA A 562 15.53 21.22 -25.12
CA ALA A 562 16.01 22.55 -25.54
C ALA A 562 15.96 23.64 -24.45
N GLY A 563 15.01 23.54 -23.51
CA GLY A 563 14.83 24.50 -22.43
C GLY A 563 15.98 24.54 -21.41
N PRO A 564 16.23 25.71 -20.77
CA PRO A 564 17.31 25.89 -19.81
C PRO A 564 17.16 25.01 -18.55
N GLN A 565 15.92 24.66 -18.17
CA GLN A 565 15.64 23.82 -17.01
C GLN A 565 16.27 22.42 -17.12
N TRP A 566 16.49 21.93 -18.34
CA TRP A 566 17.07 20.61 -18.56
C TRP A 566 18.61 20.62 -18.61
N GLN A 567 19.25 21.79 -18.60
CA GLN A 567 20.68 21.90 -18.83
C GLN A 567 21.53 21.11 -17.81
N ALA A 568 21.12 21.09 -16.55
CA ALA A 568 21.80 20.34 -15.50
C ALA A 568 21.65 18.81 -15.65
N TYR A 569 20.54 18.36 -16.25
CA TYR A 569 20.15 16.95 -16.34
C TYR A 569 20.49 16.31 -17.70
N ARG A 570 20.84 17.12 -18.70
CA ARG A 570 21.08 16.66 -20.08
C ARG A 570 22.03 15.48 -20.19
N THR A 571 23.16 15.51 -19.48
CA THR A 571 24.15 14.42 -19.54
C THR A 571 23.56 13.10 -19.05
N GLY A 572 22.83 13.12 -17.92
CA GLY A 572 22.19 11.94 -17.37
C GLY A 572 21.06 11.44 -18.30
N LEU A 573 20.20 12.36 -18.78
CA LEU A 573 19.10 12.00 -19.69
C LEU A 573 19.62 11.41 -21.02
N ASP A 574 20.70 11.96 -21.58
CA ASP A 574 21.36 11.39 -22.76
C ASP A 574 21.96 10.00 -22.48
N ALA A 575 22.38 9.73 -21.24
CA ALA A 575 22.96 8.44 -20.88
C ALA A 575 21.93 7.32 -20.80
N ILE A 576 20.70 7.62 -20.37
CA ILE A 576 19.66 6.60 -20.10
C ILE A 576 18.49 6.60 -21.10
N ALA A 577 18.30 7.64 -21.91
CA ALA A 577 17.20 7.67 -22.86
C ALA A 577 17.28 6.51 -23.86
N LEU A 578 16.17 5.78 -24.01
CA LEU A 578 16.09 4.58 -24.84
C LEU A 578 15.63 4.91 -26.28
N HIS A 579 16.21 4.21 -27.25
CA HIS A 579 15.76 4.16 -28.63
C HIS A 579 14.58 3.18 -28.73
N ALA A 580 13.37 3.72 -28.58
CA ALA A 580 12.14 2.95 -28.53
C ALA A 580 11.44 2.89 -29.90
N VAL A 581 10.59 1.88 -30.07
CA VAL A 581 9.60 1.83 -31.14
C VAL A 581 8.21 2.02 -30.54
N ALA A 582 7.59 3.16 -30.85
CA ALA A 582 6.21 3.45 -30.52
C ALA A 582 5.28 2.62 -31.40
N LEU A 583 4.25 2.01 -30.81
CA LEU A 583 3.23 1.24 -31.48
C LEU A 583 1.86 1.86 -31.21
N CYS A 584 1.18 2.26 -32.27
CA CYS A 584 -0.18 2.78 -32.21
C CYS A 584 -1.12 1.76 -32.83
N THR A 585 -2.07 1.29 -32.03
CA THR A 585 -3.19 0.49 -32.50
C THR A 585 -4.03 1.34 -33.49
N THR A 586 -4.74 0.77 -34.47
CA THR A 586 -5.34 1.58 -35.56
C THR A 586 -6.71 1.05 -35.97
N ASP A 587 -6.80 0.42 -37.14
CA ASP A 587 -8.03 -0.12 -37.68
C ASP A 587 -8.26 -1.55 -37.15
N PRO A 588 -9.52 -2.00 -37.02
CA PRO A 588 -9.84 -3.39 -36.77
C PRO A 588 -9.16 -4.29 -37.81
N ASP A 589 -8.63 -5.42 -37.37
CA ASP A 589 -8.01 -6.39 -38.26
C ASP A 589 -9.01 -7.51 -38.61
N ASP A 590 -9.25 -7.68 -39.90
CA ASP A 590 -10.13 -8.68 -40.49
C ASP A 590 -9.43 -10.01 -40.79
N TYR A 591 -8.16 -10.15 -40.38
CA TYR A 591 -7.28 -11.29 -40.67
C TYR A 591 -6.95 -11.49 -42.16
N GLY A 592 -7.23 -10.48 -43.00
CA GLY A 592 -7.01 -10.54 -44.44
C GLY A 592 -5.54 -10.44 -44.87
N THR A 593 -4.65 -10.00 -43.98
CA THR A 593 -3.20 -9.85 -44.24
C THR A 593 -2.39 -10.62 -43.21
N PRO A 594 -2.11 -11.92 -43.42
CA PRO A 594 -1.40 -12.73 -42.43
C PRO A 594 -0.03 -12.16 -42.07
N GLY A 595 0.32 -12.25 -40.79
CA GLY A 595 1.64 -11.91 -40.27
C GLY A 595 1.90 -10.43 -40.04
N ASN A 596 0.89 -9.57 -40.23
CA ASN A 596 0.98 -8.14 -39.90
C ASN A 596 1.09 -7.93 -38.38
N THR A 597 1.65 -6.79 -37.97
CA THR A 597 1.61 -6.38 -36.55
C THR A 597 0.17 -6.16 -36.09
N ARG A 598 -0.25 -6.89 -35.05
CA ARG A 598 -1.61 -6.88 -34.49
C ARG A 598 -1.57 -7.03 -32.96
N PHE A 599 -2.50 -6.34 -32.31
CA PHE A 599 -2.86 -6.50 -30.91
C PHE A 599 -4.28 -7.05 -30.76
N GLY A 600 -4.47 -7.99 -29.83
CA GLY A 600 -5.73 -8.70 -29.63
C GLY A 600 -6.11 -9.68 -30.75
N GLY A 601 -7.22 -10.38 -30.57
CA GLY A 601 -7.69 -11.43 -31.47
C GLY A 601 -6.94 -12.75 -31.29
N LEU A 602 -6.72 -13.44 -32.41
CA LEU A 602 -5.93 -14.68 -32.48
C LEU A 602 -4.66 -14.48 -33.34
N PRO A 603 -3.59 -15.27 -33.15
CA PRO A 603 -2.33 -15.20 -33.89
C PRO A 603 -2.41 -15.84 -35.29
N ASP A 604 -1.61 -15.35 -36.24
CA ASP A 604 -1.35 -16.05 -37.50
C ASP A 604 -0.21 -17.06 -37.29
N LEU A 605 -0.55 -18.31 -36.94
CA LEU A 605 0.44 -19.33 -36.56
C LEU A 605 1.10 -20.01 -37.77
N PRO A 606 2.37 -20.45 -37.67
CA PRO A 606 3.01 -21.26 -38.69
C PRO A 606 2.22 -22.54 -39.01
N ALA A 607 2.26 -22.98 -40.27
CA ALA A 607 1.60 -24.23 -40.66
C ALA A 607 2.11 -25.42 -39.82
N GLY A 608 1.19 -26.11 -39.14
CA GLY A 608 1.50 -27.26 -38.27
C GLY A 608 1.85 -26.92 -36.82
N MET A 609 1.85 -25.63 -36.44
CA MET A 609 1.93 -25.21 -35.04
C MET A 609 0.53 -25.17 -34.42
N ASP A 610 0.36 -25.86 -33.30
CA ASP A 610 -0.86 -25.81 -32.50
C ASP A 610 -0.91 -24.55 -31.65
N TYR A 611 -2.13 -24.14 -31.28
CA TYR A 611 -2.32 -23.00 -30.38
C TYR A 611 -1.71 -23.33 -29.00
N PRO A 612 -0.94 -22.41 -28.37
CA PRO A 612 -0.32 -22.67 -27.07
C PRO A 612 -1.35 -23.00 -25.99
N THR A 613 -1.09 -24.06 -25.20
CA THR A 613 -1.96 -24.49 -24.09
C THR A 613 -1.24 -24.51 -22.74
N LEU A 614 -2.02 -24.38 -21.66
CA LEU A 614 -1.63 -24.53 -20.25
C LEU A 614 -2.54 -25.54 -19.55
N THR A 615 -2.10 -26.02 -18.39
CA THR A 615 -2.92 -26.85 -17.50
C THR A 615 -3.34 -26.01 -16.29
N THR A 616 -4.63 -25.84 -16.07
CA THR A 616 -5.16 -25.08 -14.93
C THR A 616 -4.95 -25.85 -13.62
N TYR A 617 -5.11 -25.18 -12.48
CA TYR A 617 -5.06 -25.84 -11.16
C TYR A 617 -6.09 -26.98 -11.03
N GLN A 618 -7.23 -26.87 -11.73
CA GLN A 618 -8.27 -27.89 -11.79
C GLN A 618 -7.92 -29.07 -12.72
N GLY A 619 -6.76 -29.02 -13.38
CA GLY A 619 -6.28 -30.04 -14.31
C GLY A 619 -6.85 -29.92 -15.72
N GLU A 620 -7.51 -28.81 -16.07
CA GLU A 620 -8.07 -28.59 -17.40
C GLU A 620 -7.02 -28.08 -18.37
N THR A 621 -7.11 -28.47 -19.65
CA THR A 621 -6.27 -27.89 -20.70
C THR A 621 -6.97 -26.67 -21.29
N LYS A 622 -6.35 -25.50 -21.13
CA LYS A 622 -6.83 -24.21 -21.65
C LYS A 622 -5.82 -23.58 -22.58
N GLY A 623 -6.26 -22.69 -23.46
CA GLY A 623 -5.40 -21.87 -24.31
C GLY A 623 -4.78 -20.71 -23.53
N TRP A 624 -3.54 -20.35 -23.87
CA TRP A 624 -2.93 -19.12 -23.38
C TRP A 624 -3.66 -17.90 -23.98
N GLN A 625 -3.76 -16.80 -23.22
CA GLN A 625 -4.30 -15.54 -23.72
C GLN A 625 -3.35 -14.91 -24.73
N PHE A 626 -3.82 -14.66 -25.95
CA PHE A 626 -3.03 -13.94 -26.96
C PHE A 626 -3.10 -12.43 -26.72
N ILE A 627 -1.93 -11.78 -26.74
CA ILE A 627 -1.78 -10.33 -26.57
C ILE A 627 -1.43 -9.66 -27.89
N ALA A 628 -0.35 -10.11 -28.55
CA ALA A 628 0.14 -9.44 -29.75
C ALA A 628 0.93 -10.37 -30.67
N GLN A 629 0.95 -10.04 -31.97
CA GLN A 629 1.96 -10.50 -32.91
C GLN A 629 2.68 -9.31 -33.54
N LEU A 630 3.99 -9.42 -33.75
CA LEU A 630 4.82 -8.36 -34.33
C LEU A 630 5.52 -8.84 -35.61
N ASP A 631 5.37 -8.07 -36.69
CA ASP A 631 6.10 -8.29 -37.94
C ASP A 631 7.50 -7.66 -37.85
N CYS A 632 8.52 -8.50 -37.66
CA CYS A 632 9.90 -8.05 -37.56
C CYS A 632 10.39 -7.31 -38.82
N ALA A 633 9.90 -7.69 -40.01
CA ALA A 633 10.30 -7.02 -41.26
C ALA A 633 9.67 -5.63 -41.39
N ALA A 634 8.44 -5.44 -40.92
CA ALA A 634 7.80 -4.13 -40.87
C ALA A 634 8.41 -3.21 -39.81
N LEU A 635 8.93 -3.77 -38.72
CA LEU A 635 9.57 -3.01 -37.63
C LEU A 635 11.06 -2.70 -37.88
N ALA A 636 11.71 -3.46 -38.77
CA ALA A 636 13.11 -3.30 -39.14
C ALA A 636 13.55 -1.86 -39.52
N PRO A 637 12.72 -1.02 -40.17
CA PRO A 637 13.09 0.36 -40.47
C PRO A 637 13.19 1.28 -39.24
N TYR A 638 12.76 0.86 -38.05
CA TYR A 638 12.64 1.72 -36.87
C TYR A 638 13.66 1.39 -35.75
N GLN A 639 14.34 0.25 -35.83
CA GLN A 639 15.25 -0.25 -34.80
C GLN A 639 16.24 -1.28 -35.37
N ASP A 640 17.29 -1.63 -34.62
CA ASP A 640 18.31 -2.63 -35.01
C ASP A 640 18.52 -3.80 -34.03
N TYR A 641 17.73 -3.89 -32.95
CA TYR A 641 17.86 -4.92 -31.90
C TYR A 641 16.99 -6.18 -32.09
N LEU A 642 15.79 -6.08 -32.67
CA LEU A 642 14.95 -7.25 -32.98
C LEU A 642 15.46 -7.99 -34.23
N PRO A 643 15.07 -9.26 -34.43
CA PRO A 643 15.25 -9.93 -35.71
C PRO A 643 14.76 -9.05 -36.87
N ARG A 644 15.45 -9.12 -38.02
CA ARG A 644 15.09 -8.31 -39.21
C ARG A 644 13.91 -8.88 -40.00
N THR A 645 13.55 -10.13 -39.73
CA THR A 645 12.50 -10.91 -40.40
C THR A 645 11.86 -11.86 -39.40
N GLY A 646 10.70 -12.41 -39.76
CA GLY A 646 9.93 -13.34 -38.93
C GLY A 646 8.81 -12.68 -38.14
N THR A 647 8.17 -13.46 -37.29
CA THR A 647 7.02 -13.02 -36.49
C THR A 647 7.23 -13.40 -35.03
N LEU A 648 7.04 -12.43 -34.14
CA LEU A 648 6.99 -12.64 -32.70
C LEU A 648 5.54 -12.75 -32.24
N TYR A 649 5.27 -13.61 -31.27
CA TYR A 649 3.95 -13.80 -30.67
C TYR A 649 4.06 -13.71 -29.15
N PHE A 650 3.14 -12.99 -28.51
CA PHE A 650 3.13 -12.74 -27.09
C PHE A 650 1.85 -13.28 -26.49
N PHE A 651 2.01 -14.12 -25.46
CA PHE A 651 0.92 -14.70 -24.71
C PHE A 651 1.15 -14.57 -23.22
N ILE A 652 0.05 -14.48 -22.47
CA ILE A 652 0.02 -14.61 -21.01
C ILE A 652 -0.87 -15.79 -20.62
N ASP A 653 -0.70 -16.34 -19.42
CA ASP A 653 -1.62 -17.35 -18.89
C ASP A 653 -2.91 -16.70 -18.40
N ASP A 654 -2.79 -15.75 -17.47
CA ASP A 654 -3.85 -14.87 -16.96
C ASP A 654 -3.25 -13.56 -16.40
N GLN A 655 -4.11 -12.61 -16.02
CA GLN A 655 -3.69 -11.35 -15.40
C GLN A 655 -3.27 -11.46 -13.92
N GLU A 656 -3.47 -12.60 -13.27
CA GLU A 656 -3.21 -12.78 -11.82
C GLU A 656 -1.81 -13.34 -11.55
N SER A 657 -1.36 -14.26 -12.41
CA SER A 657 -0.08 -14.96 -12.30
C SER A 657 0.96 -14.48 -13.31
N VAL A 658 0.52 -13.79 -14.39
CA VAL A 658 1.34 -13.10 -15.40
C VAL A 658 2.52 -13.93 -15.92
N GLY A 659 2.30 -15.24 -16.12
CA GLY A 659 3.21 -16.10 -16.83
C GLY A 659 3.35 -15.65 -18.28
N ALA A 660 4.58 -15.68 -18.82
CA ALA A 660 4.85 -15.29 -20.19
C ALA A 660 5.07 -16.50 -21.09
N ARG A 661 4.54 -16.44 -22.31
CA ARG A 661 5.00 -17.31 -23.40
C ARG A 661 5.23 -16.48 -24.64
N VAL A 662 6.49 -16.36 -25.05
CA VAL A 662 6.89 -15.65 -26.27
C VAL A 662 7.42 -16.63 -27.30
N LEU A 663 6.87 -16.58 -28.50
CA LEU A 663 7.27 -17.45 -29.61
C LEU A 663 7.87 -16.61 -30.73
N PHE A 664 8.88 -17.16 -31.40
CA PHE A 664 9.47 -16.58 -32.60
C PHE A 664 9.42 -17.58 -33.75
N HIS A 665 8.94 -17.14 -34.90
CA HIS A 665 8.96 -17.91 -36.13
C HIS A 665 9.79 -17.19 -37.21
N GLU A 666 10.86 -17.84 -37.64
CA GLU A 666 11.63 -17.40 -38.80
C GLU A 666 11.00 -17.98 -40.08
N GLY A 667 10.36 -17.11 -40.87
CA GLY A 667 9.71 -17.50 -42.12
C GLY A 667 8.97 -16.33 -42.76
N PRO A 668 8.60 -16.45 -44.05
CA PRO A 668 7.78 -15.43 -44.71
C PRO A 668 6.33 -15.51 -44.22
N ALA A 669 5.63 -14.38 -44.21
CA ALA A 669 4.19 -14.31 -43.89
C ALA A 669 3.32 -15.29 -44.71
N SER A 670 3.75 -15.63 -45.93
CA SER A 670 3.07 -16.63 -46.78
C SER A 670 3.06 -18.06 -46.23
N ALA A 671 3.91 -18.36 -45.23
CA ALA A 671 3.96 -19.66 -44.56
C ALA A 671 3.03 -19.75 -43.33
N LEU A 672 2.37 -18.63 -42.97
CA LEU A 672 1.48 -18.55 -41.82
C LEU A 672 0.06 -18.98 -42.21
N ARG A 673 -0.59 -19.72 -41.31
CA ARG A 673 -2.03 -19.96 -41.32
C ARG A 673 -2.70 -18.75 -40.68
N SER A 674 -3.59 -18.10 -41.42
CA SER A 674 -4.39 -16.98 -40.91
C SER A 674 -5.19 -17.38 -39.67
N ALA A 675 -5.26 -16.46 -38.71
CA ALA A 675 -6.11 -16.54 -37.53
C ALA A 675 -7.59 -16.80 -37.86
N ALA A 676 -8.10 -16.33 -39.01
CA ALA A 676 -9.46 -16.62 -39.46
C ALA A 676 -9.73 -18.12 -39.71
N GLY A 677 -8.67 -18.93 -39.86
CA GLY A 677 -8.74 -20.38 -39.99
C GLY A 677 -8.52 -21.14 -38.67
N LEU A 678 -8.35 -20.43 -37.54
CA LEU A 678 -8.27 -21.03 -36.21
C LEU A 678 -9.67 -21.12 -35.61
N ASP A 679 -10.13 -22.35 -35.36
CA ASP A 679 -11.41 -22.62 -34.71
C ASP A 679 -11.19 -22.73 -33.19
N ILE A 680 -10.97 -21.57 -32.55
CA ILE A 680 -10.74 -21.45 -31.10
C ILE A 680 -11.94 -20.73 -30.47
N ALA A 681 -12.64 -21.42 -29.57
CA ALA A 681 -13.74 -20.83 -28.83
C ALA A 681 -13.22 -19.91 -27.70
N GLU A 682 -13.98 -18.86 -27.36
CA GLU A 682 -13.60 -17.93 -26.28
C GLU A 682 -13.43 -18.63 -24.94
N ASP A 683 -14.29 -19.61 -24.62
CA ASP A 683 -14.25 -20.40 -23.38
C ASP A 683 -13.08 -21.40 -23.31
N PHE A 684 -12.33 -21.57 -24.41
CA PHE A 684 -11.08 -22.33 -24.40
C PHE A 684 -9.93 -21.55 -23.78
N ILE A 685 -9.96 -20.22 -23.84
CA ILE A 685 -8.92 -19.37 -23.26
C ILE A 685 -9.01 -19.44 -21.73
N GLY A 686 -7.85 -19.54 -21.07
CA GLY A 686 -7.78 -19.69 -19.62
C GLY A 686 -8.23 -18.45 -18.85
N ASP A 687 -7.97 -17.28 -19.40
CA ASP A 687 -8.33 -15.98 -18.85
C ASP A 687 -9.83 -15.66 -19.03
N GLU A 688 -10.47 -15.09 -18.01
CA GLU A 688 -11.91 -14.79 -17.99
C GLU A 688 -12.31 -13.71 -19.01
N ARG A 689 -11.37 -12.91 -19.51
CA ARG A 689 -11.62 -11.89 -20.54
C ARG A 689 -11.80 -12.49 -21.95
N GLY A 690 -11.40 -13.75 -22.15
CA GLY A 690 -11.55 -14.44 -23.44
C GLY A 690 -10.73 -13.80 -24.58
N ILE A 691 -11.27 -13.80 -25.80
CA ILE A 691 -10.52 -13.32 -26.97
C ILE A 691 -10.72 -11.80 -27.15
N TYR A 692 -9.64 -11.02 -26.98
CA TYR A 692 -9.65 -9.58 -27.25
C TYR A 692 -9.99 -9.24 -28.70
N ARG A 693 -10.38 -7.99 -28.97
CA ARG A 693 -10.69 -7.54 -30.34
C ARG A 693 -9.41 -7.39 -31.17
N PRO A 694 -9.37 -7.86 -32.43
CA PRO A 694 -8.17 -7.75 -33.27
C PRO A 694 -8.02 -6.34 -33.87
N TYR A 695 -6.87 -5.72 -33.65
CA TYR A 695 -6.52 -4.42 -34.23
C TYR A 695 -5.11 -4.40 -34.81
N ARG A 696 -4.97 -3.79 -36.00
CA ARG A 696 -3.65 -3.55 -36.63
C ARG A 696 -2.88 -2.49 -35.86
N ALA A 697 -1.55 -2.50 -35.96
CA ALA A 697 -0.73 -1.43 -35.40
C ALA A 697 0.26 -0.82 -36.41
N GLN A 698 0.53 0.48 -36.23
CA GLN A 698 1.56 1.23 -36.93
C GLN A 698 2.73 1.54 -35.98
N ALA A 699 3.93 1.66 -36.53
CA ALA A 699 5.15 1.89 -35.78
C ALA A 699 5.78 3.25 -36.10
N ALA A 700 6.40 3.88 -35.10
CA ALA A 700 7.26 5.04 -35.25
C ALA A 700 8.49 4.93 -34.34
N ARG A 701 9.53 5.72 -34.64
CA ARG A 701 10.66 5.89 -33.71
C ARG A 701 10.24 6.79 -32.55
N GLN A 702 10.77 6.52 -31.36
CA GLN A 702 10.54 7.33 -30.17
C GLN A 702 11.82 7.36 -29.31
N ALA A 703 12.06 8.48 -28.64
CA ALA A 703 12.95 8.51 -27.47
C ALA A 703 12.12 8.32 -26.20
N SER A 704 12.50 7.36 -25.36
CA SER A 704 11.80 7.06 -24.11
C SER A 704 12.69 7.39 -22.91
N VAL A 705 12.11 8.02 -21.88
CA VAL A 705 12.74 8.35 -20.59
C VAL A 705 11.89 7.76 -19.44
N PRO A 706 12.47 7.49 -18.25
CA PRO A 706 11.76 6.79 -17.15
C PRO A 706 10.69 7.65 -16.49
N HIS A 707 9.90 7.04 -15.61
CA HIS A 707 9.01 7.77 -14.70
C HIS A 707 9.82 8.10 -13.45
N PHE A 708 10.24 9.35 -13.31
CA PHE A 708 11.22 9.72 -12.28
C PHE A 708 10.66 9.65 -10.85
N TYR A 709 9.34 9.58 -10.66
CA TYR A 709 8.73 9.54 -9.31
C TYR A 709 9.03 8.24 -8.53
N SER A 710 9.33 7.15 -9.23
CA SER A 710 9.51 5.81 -8.66
C SER A 710 10.72 5.06 -9.20
N ASP A 711 11.26 5.48 -10.35
CA ASP A 711 12.36 4.78 -11.03
C ASP A 711 13.76 5.29 -10.62
N GLU A 712 14.01 5.52 -9.33
CA GLU A 712 15.34 5.92 -8.82
C GLU A 712 16.44 4.91 -9.21
N GLY A 713 16.08 3.64 -9.46
CA GLY A 713 17.00 2.59 -9.89
C GLY A 713 17.74 2.87 -11.21
N TYR A 714 17.27 3.81 -12.04
CA TYR A 714 18.01 4.23 -13.24
C TYR A 714 18.98 5.40 -12.99
N CYS A 715 18.91 6.07 -11.84
CA CYS A 715 19.74 7.22 -11.47
C CYS A 715 21.11 6.76 -10.93
N THR A 716 21.86 5.99 -11.72
CA THR A 716 23.17 5.47 -11.33
C THR A 716 24.28 5.89 -12.31
N GLY A 717 25.53 5.93 -11.85
CA GLY A 717 26.68 6.25 -12.69
C GLY A 717 26.59 7.64 -13.34
N GLU A 718 26.55 7.71 -14.68
CA GLU A 718 26.41 8.99 -15.41
C GLU A 718 25.03 9.65 -15.20
N ALA A 719 24.03 8.90 -14.73
CA ALA A 719 22.68 9.37 -14.47
C ALA A 719 22.40 9.65 -12.98
N GLU A 720 23.39 9.50 -12.10
CA GLU A 720 23.29 9.91 -10.68
C GLU A 720 22.80 11.36 -10.51
N PRO A 721 23.20 12.35 -11.34
CA PRO A 721 22.67 13.72 -11.25
C PRO A 721 21.17 13.87 -11.58
N LEU A 722 20.50 12.81 -12.03
CA LEU A 722 19.05 12.81 -12.28
C LEU A 722 18.23 12.53 -11.02
N GLU A 723 18.84 12.10 -9.92
CA GLU A 723 18.15 11.81 -8.66
C GLU A 723 17.15 12.92 -8.29
N PRO A 724 17.47 14.24 -8.32
CA PRO A 724 16.51 15.29 -7.96
C PRO A 724 15.25 15.38 -8.84
N LEU A 725 15.22 14.71 -10.00
CA LEU A 725 14.05 14.72 -10.89
C LEU A 725 12.83 13.99 -10.30
N HIS A 726 12.99 13.14 -9.27
CA HIS A 726 11.84 12.49 -8.60
C HIS A 726 10.88 13.49 -7.95
N GLU A 727 11.39 14.67 -7.55
CA GLU A 727 10.57 15.75 -6.98
C GLU A 727 9.92 16.65 -8.05
N LEU A 728 10.31 16.48 -9.32
CA LEU A 728 9.86 17.30 -10.46
C LEU A 728 8.84 16.55 -11.33
N PHE A 729 7.81 15.98 -10.70
CA PHE A 729 6.83 15.13 -11.36
C PHE A 729 6.17 15.82 -12.57
N ASP A 730 5.58 16.99 -12.39
CA ASP A 730 4.87 17.68 -13.47
C ASP A 730 5.79 18.00 -14.66
N GLN A 731 7.04 18.39 -14.40
CA GLN A 731 7.99 18.73 -15.46
C GLN A 731 8.48 17.48 -16.20
N THR A 732 8.70 16.38 -15.49
CA THR A 732 9.19 15.13 -16.07
C THR A 732 8.08 14.40 -16.85
N GLU A 733 6.83 14.45 -16.39
CA GLU A 733 5.69 13.94 -17.16
C GLU A 733 5.40 14.82 -18.39
N ALA A 734 5.50 16.15 -18.29
CA ALA A 734 5.40 17.03 -19.45
C ALA A 734 6.51 16.77 -20.48
N LEU A 735 7.73 16.44 -20.03
CA LEU A 735 8.81 16.01 -20.92
C LEU A 735 8.43 14.72 -21.67
N ARG A 736 7.93 13.71 -20.96
CA ARG A 736 7.47 12.45 -21.58
C ARG A 736 6.34 12.67 -22.57
N GLU A 737 5.36 13.51 -22.22
CA GLU A 737 4.27 13.87 -23.12
C GLU A 737 4.79 14.55 -24.40
N SER A 738 5.74 15.48 -24.28
CA SER A 738 6.35 16.14 -25.44
C SER A 738 7.06 15.15 -26.38
N LEU A 739 7.75 14.14 -25.82
CA LEU A 739 8.40 13.08 -26.59
C LEU A 739 7.37 12.17 -27.29
N SER A 740 6.23 11.92 -26.63
CA SER A 740 5.10 11.20 -27.22
C SER A 740 4.47 11.97 -28.38
N GLN A 741 4.24 13.29 -28.21
CA GLN A 741 3.68 14.16 -29.25
C GLN A 741 4.61 14.37 -30.45
N ALA A 742 5.93 14.21 -30.26
CA ALA A 742 6.91 14.27 -31.34
C ALA A 742 6.92 13.03 -32.25
N CYS A 743 6.19 11.97 -31.89
CA CYS A 743 6.09 10.76 -32.69
C CYS A 743 5.11 10.93 -33.87
N ASP A 744 5.37 10.24 -34.97
CA ASP A 744 4.47 10.21 -36.13
C ASP A 744 3.12 9.50 -35.86
N VAL A 745 3.03 8.80 -34.71
CA VAL A 745 1.85 8.07 -34.25
C VAL A 745 1.61 8.37 -32.78
N THR A 746 0.37 8.24 -32.30
CA THR A 746 0.04 8.33 -30.86
C THR A 746 0.40 7.00 -30.18
N PRO A 747 1.49 6.91 -29.40
CA PRO A 747 1.96 5.65 -28.84
C PRO A 747 0.96 5.10 -27.81
N ALA A 748 0.47 3.87 -28.02
CA ALA A 748 -0.31 3.13 -27.03
C ALA A 748 0.53 2.02 -26.38
N HIS A 749 1.41 1.41 -27.17
CA HIS A 749 2.29 0.33 -26.77
C HIS A 749 3.71 0.66 -27.25
N ALA A 750 4.72 -0.03 -26.75
CA ALA A 750 6.10 0.27 -27.16
C ALA A 750 7.06 -0.91 -26.99
N ILE A 751 8.18 -0.86 -27.71
CA ILE A 751 9.31 -1.77 -27.59
C ILE A 751 10.54 -0.98 -27.14
N ASN A 752 11.36 -1.56 -26.25
CA ASN A 752 12.55 -0.91 -25.68
C ASN A 752 12.23 0.46 -25.07
N SER A 753 11.15 0.52 -24.28
CA SER A 753 10.67 1.71 -23.59
C SER A 753 10.66 1.50 -22.09
N TYR A 754 10.64 2.60 -21.35
CA TYR A 754 10.28 2.55 -19.94
C TYR A 754 8.81 2.18 -19.75
N VAL A 755 8.54 1.55 -18.61
CA VAL A 755 7.22 1.09 -18.14
C VAL A 755 6.90 1.90 -16.89
N PHE A 756 5.63 2.22 -16.68
CA PHE A 756 5.21 2.75 -15.39
C PHE A 756 5.37 1.68 -14.30
N LYS A 757 6.08 2.00 -13.22
CA LYS A 757 6.28 1.12 -12.06
C LYS A 757 6.10 1.91 -10.78
N GLN A 758 5.45 1.33 -9.77
CA GLN A 758 5.39 1.92 -8.42
C GLN A 758 6.53 1.41 -7.52
N HIS A 759 7.18 0.32 -7.93
CA HIS A 759 8.20 -0.41 -7.18
C HIS A 759 9.44 -0.66 -8.07
N ASP A 760 10.07 -1.83 -7.93
CA ASP A 760 11.23 -2.23 -8.70
C ASP A 760 11.01 -2.09 -10.20
N THR A 761 12.06 -1.70 -10.93
CA THR A 761 12.00 -1.61 -12.40
C THR A 761 11.78 -2.99 -13.03
N PRO A 762 11.22 -3.09 -14.25
CA PRO A 762 10.99 -4.38 -14.91
C PRO A 762 12.27 -5.24 -15.04
N GLN A 763 13.42 -4.58 -15.19
CA GLN A 763 14.74 -5.20 -15.29
C GLN A 763 15.21 -5.75 -13.94
N ILE A 764 14.94 -5.06 -12.83
CA ILE A 764 15.23 -5.55 -11.48
C ILE A 764 14.36 -6.77 -11.17
N GLU A 765 13.07 -6.73 -11.48
CA GLU A 765 12.17 -7.88 -11.33
C GLU A 765 12.63 -9.08 -12.17
N ALA A 766 13.00 -8.82 -13.44
CA ALA A 766 13.55 -9.85 -14.31
C ALA A 766 14.88 -10.41 -13.77
N ALA A 767 15.78 -9.58 -13.25
CA ALA A 767 17.02 -10.04 -12.62
C ALA A 767 16.76 -10.86 -11.35
N HIS A 768 15.75 -10.49 -10.55
CA HIS A 768 15.33 -11.28 -9.40
C HIS A 768 14.84 -12.68 -9.80
N ARG A 769 14.09 -12.79 -10.89
CA ARG A 769 13.55 -14.07 -11.37
C ARG A 769 14.57 -14.90 -12.16
N LEU A 770 15.27 -14.27 -13.09
CA LEU A 770 16.07 -14.91 -14.13
C LEU A 770 17.58 -14.93 -13.80
N ARG A 771 18.01 -14.16 -12.79
CA ARG A 771 19.42 -13.88 -12.45
C ARG A 771 20.12 -13.04 -13.52
N GLY A 772 21.32 -12.54 -13.22
CA GLY A 772 22.04 -11.59 -14.06
C GLY A 772 21.85 -10.15 -13.60
N ARG A 773 22.49 -9.22 -14.31
CA ARG A 773 22.48 -7.81 -13.96
C ARG A 773 21.29 -7.11 -14.62
N PRO A 774 20.58 -6.20 -13.94
CA PRO A 774 19.44 -5.48 -14.54
C PRO A 774 19.76 -4.82 -15.88
N GLU A 775 20.96 -4.23 -16.04
CA GLU A 775 21.36 -3.56 -17.27
C GLU A 775 21.47 -4.51 -18.49
N ASP A 776 21.57 -5.82 -18.27
CA ASP A 776 21.62 -6.82 -19.35
C ASP A 776 20.21 -7.20 -19.86
N PHE A 777 19.16 -6.68 -19.22
CA PHE A 777 17.76 -6.90 -19.60
C PHE A 777 17.17 -5.70 -20.34
N MET A 778 16.15 -5.95 -21.15
CA MET A 778 15.38 -4.91 -21.83
C MET A 778 13.88 -5.25 -21.90
N VAL A 779 13.04 -4.23 -21.93
CA VAL A 779 11.58 -4.35 -22.10
C VAL A 779 11.29 -4.70 -23.56
N LEU A 780 11.08 -5.99 -23.85
CA LEU A 780 10.82 -6.53 -25.18
C LEU A 780 9.50 -6.02 -25.76
N LEU A 781 8.49 -5.86 -24.93
CA LEU A 781 7.21 -5.27 -25.31
C LEU A 781 6.50 -4.74 -24.06
N ARG A 782 6.04 -3.49 -24.11
CA ARG A 782 5.11 -2.89 -23.15
C ARG A 782 3.75 -2.73 -23.82
N VAL A 783 2.70 -3.20 -23.18
CA VAL A 783 1.32 -3.10 -23.64
C VAL A 783 0.48 -2.42 -22.55
N SER A 784 0.19 -1.14 -22.76
CA SER A 784 -0.69 -0.37 -21.89
C SER A 784 -2.17 -0.73 -22.13
N SER A 785 -3.03 -0.44 -21.16
CA SER A 785 -4.49 -0.53 -21.35
C SER A 785 -4.92 0.30 -22.57
N ASP A 786 -5.77 -0.28 -23.42
CA ASP A 786 -6.18 0.28 -24.72
C ASP A 786 -7.62 -0.14 -25.04
N GLU A 787 -8.50 0.86 -25.14
CA GLU A 787 -9.92 0.67 -25.42
C GLU A 787 -10.19 -0.05 -26.75
N ARG A 788 -9.28 0.01 -27.73
CA ARG A 788 -9.51 -0.60 -29.06
C ARG A 788 -9.52 -2.13 -29.00
N PRO A 789 -8.40 -2.84 -28.72
CA PRO A 789 -8.47 -4.27 -28.42
C PRO A 789 -9.40 -4.59 -27.24
N GLY A 790 -9.62 -3.60 -26.36
CA GLY A 790 -10.35 -3.76 -25.11
C GLY A 790 -9.44 -4.25 -23.98
N PHE A 791 -8.15 -3.92 -24.06
CA PHE A 791 -7.20 -4.21 -22.99
C PHE A 791 -7.51 -3.33 -21.78
N CYS A 792 -7.72 -3.99 -20.65
CA CYS A 792 -7.92 -3.38 -19.35
C CYS A 792 -7.15 -4.27 -18.37
N PHE A 793 -5.97 -3.78 -17.99
CA PHE A 793 -5.09 -4.42 -17.02
C PHE A 793 -5.33 -3.73 -15.69
N TRP A 794 -6.20 -4.33 -14.86
CA TRP A 794 -6.68 -3.74 -13.61
C TRP A 794 -7.13 -2.27 -13.76
N ASP A 795 -6.59 -1.33 -12.97
CA ASP A 795 -6.93 0.09 -13.01
C ASP A 795 -6.03 0.85 -13.99
N ALA A 796 -6.33 0.66 -15.28
CA ALA A 796 -5.64 1.29 -16.41
C ALA A 796 -4.11 1.04 -16.47
N GLY A 797 -3.68 -0.15 -16.01
CA GLY A 797 -2.29 -0.57 -15.94
C GLY A 797 -1.64 -0.96 -17.27
N GLU A 798 -0.43 -1.50 -17.17
CA GLU A 798 0.41 -1.98 -18.26
C GLU A 798 0.91 -3.40 -17.99
N ILE A 799 0.92 -4.26 -19.02
CA ILE A 799 1.71 -5.50 -19.01
C ILE A 799 3.02 -5.29 -19.77
N TYR A 800 4.07 -5.96 -19.32
CA TYR A 800 5.39 -5.85 -19.94
C TYR A 800 6.10 -7.19 -20.00
N PHE A 801 6.89 -7.37 -21.06
CA PHE A 801 7.71 -8.53 -21.31
C PHE A 801 9.17 -8.10 -21.29
N VAL A 802 10.01 -8.80 -20.52
CA VAL A 802 11.42 -8.47 -20.32
C VAL A 802 12.29 -9.65 -20.74
N ILE A 803 13.28 -9.38 -21.58
CA ILE A 803 14.21 -10.38 -22.11
C ILE A 803 15.65 -9.97 -21.83
N HIS A 804 16.51 -10.95 -21.58
CA HIS A 804 17.96 -10.72 -21.53
C HIS A 804 18.49 -10.44 -22.95
N LYS A 805 19.25 -9.37 -23.13
CA LYS A 805 19.73 -8.88 -24.44
C LYS A 805 20.52 -9.93 -25.23
N SER A 806 21.33 -10.75 -24.54
CA SER A 806 22.02 -11.91 -25.16
C SER A 806 21.05 -12.90 -25.82
N ASP A 807 19.92 -13.21 -25.18
CA ASP A 807 18.97 -14.19 -25.73
C ASP A 807 18.18 -13.60 -26.89
N LEU A 808 17.88 -12.30 -26.83
CA LEU A 808 17.40 -11.56 -28.00
C LEU A 808 18.37 -11.67 -29.18
N ALA A 809 19.67 -11.48 -28.95
CA ALA A 809 20.70 -11.62 -30.00
C ALA A 809 20.79 -13.06 -30.55
N LYS A 810 20.57 -14.07 -29.71
CA LYS A 810 20.47 -15.49 -30.11
C LYS A 810 19.14 -15.85 -30.78
N ARG A 811 18.13 -14.97 -30.69
CA ARG A 811 16.74 -15.21 -31.09
C ARG A 811 16.08 -16.34 -30.29
N ASP A 812 16.47 -16.49 -29.02
CA ASP A 812 15.87 -17.42 -28.09
C ASP A 812 14.90 -16.67 -27.17
N PHE A 813 13.60 -16.91 -27.35
CA PHE A 813 12.54 -16.24 -26.59
C PHE A 813 11.92 -17.16 -25.55
N SER A 814 12.57 -18.28 -25.23
CA SER A 814 12.04 -19.29 -24.29
C SER A 814 12.12 -18.87 -22.82
N ASN A 815 12.92 -17.85 -22.49
CA ASN A 815 13.09 -17.34 -21.13
C ASN A 815 12.80 -15.83 -21.04
N VAL A 816 11.52 -15.49 -21.07
CA VAL A 816 11.02 -14.11 -20.95
C VAL A 816 10.29 -13.95 -19.63
N HIS A 817 10.60 -12.88 -18.90
CA HIS A 817 9.84 -12.47 -17.73
C HIS A 817 8.64 -11.62 -18.17
N CYS A 818 7.50 -11.75 -17.51
CA CYS A 818 6.38 -10.84 -17.66
C CYS A 818 5.94 -10.36 -16.28
N GLY A 819 5.50 -9.11 -16.25
CA GLY A 819 4.87 -8.48 -15.10
C GLY A 819 3.72 -7.59 -15.56
N LEU A 820 2.93 -7.15 -14.58
CA LEU A 820 1.82 -6.23 -14.72
C LEU A 820 1.96 -5.18 -13.63
N GLU A 821 1.73 -3.91 -13.98
CA GLU A 821 1.65 -2.81 -13.03
C GLU A 821 0.34 -2.06 -13.25
N SER A 822 -0.26 -1.56 -12.16
CA SER A 822 -1.48 -0.74 -12.16
C SER A 822 -1.33 0.40 -11.15
N SER A 823 -2.22 1.39 -11.24
CA SER A 823 -2.33 2.47 -10.25
C SER A 823 -2.71 1.97 -8.87
#